data_AF-A0A967F4L3-F1
#
_entry.id   AF-A0A967F4L3-F1
#
_cell.length_a   1.000
_cell.length_b   1.000
_cell.length_c   1.000
_cell.angle_alpha   90.00
_cell.angle_beta   90.00
_cell.angle_gamma   90.00
#
_symmetry.space_group_name_H-M   'P 1'
#
loop_
_entity.id
_entity.type
_entity.pdbx_description
1 polymer ?
#
loop_
_entity_poly.entity_id
_entity_poly.type
_entity_poly.pdbx_seq_one_letter_code
_entity_poly.pdbx_strand_id
1 'polypeptide(L)'
;MANGEQLYIAQCAACHQADGSGLTGAFPPLAESDYFADDPMLAVAAVVNGLSGPITVNGVDYNAVMPNLSSLGDQDVADVVTFVLNSFGNGGGEVNAAQVAAVRGGDMVTGPADHPVPSEEDLAYRGAPSPITVEDARQFIDSEGPNMTHAEFDVATGLYFERCAGCHGVLRKGATGKALTTDITREKGTDYLKALITYGSPAGMPNWGTSGDLTDEQIDIMARFLQHEPPAPPEWGLPEMIDSWSVLVAPEDRPTEPQHDRNIENFFSVTLRDSGQVAIIDGDTKEVVNIIKTGYAVHISRLSASGRYVFTIGRDAKVDMIDLWMDPPQRVAEIKVGLEARSVETSKYKGYEDKYAIAGSYWPPQYVIMDGDTLEPMKIVSTRGMTVDTQEYHPEPRVAAIVASHEHPEFIVNVKETGKILLVNYEDVENLNVTTIGAARFLHDGGWDASKRYFLTAANQSNKLAVIDSRERRLVALPDVTKVPHPGRGANIVDPELGPLWITSALGNENITFIGTDPVNFPDNAWKPVRILAGQGGGSLFVKSHPNSTNLWVDTPLNPDTAISQSVAVFDTNNLDAGYEVLPIAEWADLGEGPKRVVHPEYNKAGDEVWFSVWSGQEQESAIVVVDDKTRTLKHVIKGPEIITPTGKFNVYNTVNDIY
;
A
#
# COMPACT_ATOMS: atom_id res chain seq x y z
N MET A 1 -23.47 -13.76 -41.37
CA MET A 1 -23.53 -15.07 -40.70
C MET A 1 -22.15 -15.69 -40.51
N ALA A 2 -21.41 -16.16 -41.53
CA ALA A 2 -20.13 -16.86 -41.34
C ALA A 2 -19.02 -16.01 -40.64
N ASN A 3 -18.91 -14.72 -40.98
CA ASN A 3 -17.97 -13.81 -40.30
C ASN A 3 -18.37 -13.57 -38.84
N GLY A 4 -19.66 -13.30 -38.60
CA GLY A 4 -20.22 -13.11 -37.26
C GLY A 4 -20.05 -14.33 -36.34
N GLU A 5 -20.17 -15.55 -36.87
CA GLU A 5 -19.92 -16.78 -36.12
C GLU A 5 -18.45 -16.91 -35.71
N GLN A 6 -17.52 -16.61 -36.61
CA GLN A 6 -16.08 -16.64 -36.30
C GLN A 6 -15.71 -15.60 -35.25
N LEU A 7 -16.25 -14.38 -35.37
CA LEU A 7 -16.05 -13.31 -34.41
C LEU A 7 -16.67 -13.66 -33.05
N TYR A 8 -17.84 -14.29 -33.04
CA TYR A 8 -18.48 -14.77 -31.83
C TYR A 8 -17.61 -15.77 -31.08
N ILE A 9 -17.10 -16.80 -31.78
CA ILE A 9 -16.23 -17.81 -31.18
C ILE A 9 -14.92 -17.17 -30.68
N ALA A 10 -14.36 -16.23 -31.42
CA ALA A 10 -13.10 -15.60 -31.06
C ALA A 10 -13.20 -14.59 -29.91
N GLN A 11 -14.32 -13.86 -29.76
CA GLN A 11 -14.41 -12.68 -28.90
C GLN A 11 -15.52 -12.76 -27.84
N CYS A 12 -16.55 -13.57 -28.05
CA CYS A 12 -17.75 -13.59 -27.20
C CYS A 12 -17.92 -14.92 -26.46
N ALA A 13 -17.57 -16.04 -27.08
CA ALA A 13 -17.84 -17.38 -26.56
C ALA A 13 -17.08 -17.71 -25.26
N ALA A 14 -15.98 -17.03 -24.96
CA ALA A 14 -15.27 -17.22 -23.70
C ALA A 14 -16.14 -16.85 -22.48
N CYS A 15 -16.98 -15.83 -22.61
CA CYS A 15 -17.88 -15.38 -21.54
C CYS A 15 -19.29 -15.97 -21.74
N HIS A 16 -19.80 -15.94 -22.98
CA HIS A 16 -21.17 -16.32 -23.29
C HIS A 16 -21.35 -17.80 -23.67
N GLN A 17 -20.27 -18.58 -23.59
CA GLN A 17 -20.20 -19.98 -24.03
C GLN A 17 -20.42 -20.15 -25.53
N ALA A 18 -19.95 -21.27 -26.09
CA ALA A 18 -20.07 -21.53 -27.53
C ALA A 18 -21.54 -21.65 -28.00
N ASP A 19 -22.44 -22.01 -27.08
CA ASP A 19 -23.88 -22.17 -27.33
C ASP A 19 -24.72 -20.96 -26.88
N GLY A 20 -24.09 -19.86 -26.44
CA GLY A 20 -24.78 -18.66 -25.98
C GLY A 20 -25.42 -18.78 -24.59
N SER A 21 -25.23 -19.89 -23.88
CA SER A 21 -25.84 -20.13 -22.57
C SER A 21 -25.33 -19.21 -21.45
N GLY A 22 -24.18 -18.56 -21.66
CA GLY A 22 -23.51 -17.79 -20.61
C GLY A 22 -23.08 -18.65 -19.43
N LEU A 23 -22.73 -18.00 -18.33
CA LEU A 23 -22.43 -18.65 -17.06
C LEU A 23 -23.35 -18.04 -16.00
N THR A 24 -24.32 -18.83 -15.54
CA THR A 24 -25.36 -18.37 -14.60
C THR A 24 -24.74 -17.66 -13.39
N GLY A 25 -25.19 -16.44 -13.10
CA GLY A 25 -24.65 -15.59 -12.02
C GLY A 25 -23.33 -14.86 -12.31
N ALA A 26 -22.72 -15.05 -13.49
CA ALA A 26 -21.49 -14.39 -13.89
C ALA A 26 -21.59 -13.70 -15.25
N PHE A 27 -21.91 -14.44 -16.31
CA PHE A 27 -22.08 -13.90 -17.66
C PHE A 27 -23.49 -14.21 -18.16
N PRO A 28 -24.27 -13.19 -18.58
CA PRO A 28 -25.65 -13.40 -18.98
C PRO A 28 -25.75 -14.30 -20.22
N PRO A 29 -26.82 -15.10 -20.33
CA PRO A 29 -27.10 -15.84 -21.55
C PRO A 29 -27.39 -14.86 -22.70
N LEU A 30 -26.82 -15.17 -23.86
CA LEU A 30 -27.24 -14.60 -25.14
C LEU A 30 -28.29 -15.49 -25.83
N ALA A 31 -28.43 -16.73 -25.40
CA ALA A 31 -29.49 -17.64 -25.82
C ALA A 31 -30.84 -17.20 -25.25
N GLU A 32 -31.83 -17.03 -26.12
CA GLU A 32 -33.20 -16.62 -25.79
C GLU A 32 -33.23 -15.40 -24.83
N SER A 33 -32.35 -14.42 -25.04
CA SER A 33 -32.12 -13.32 -24.09
C SER A 33 -33.22 -12.26 -24.19
N ASP A 34 -33.95 -12.02 -23.10
CA ASP A 34 -34.93 -10.92 -23.01
C ASP A 34 -34.28 -9.52 -23.09
N TYR A 35 -32.99 -9.41 -22.74
CA TYR A 35 -32.27 -8.15 -22.63
C TYR A 35 -32.24 -7.33 -23.93
N PHE A 36 -32.11 -7.99 -25.08
CA PHE A 36 -32.06 -7.34 -26.40
C PHE A 36 -33.18 -7.83 -27.34
N ALA A 37 -34.15 -8.58 -26.82
CA ALA A 37 -35.25 -9.12 -27.61
C ALA A 37 -36.15 -8.01 -28.19
N ASP A 38 -36.44 -6.99 -27.38
CA ASP A 38 -37.29 -5.86 -27.79
C ASP A 38 -36.49 -4.73 -28.46
N ASP A 39 -35.20 -4.59 -28.12
CA ASP A 39 -34.28 -3.62 -28.72
C ASP A 39 -32.90 -4.22 -29.00
N PRO A 40 -32.64 -4.66 -30.25
CA PRO A 40 -31.34 -5.17 -30.67
C PRO A 40 -30.18 -4.18 -30.50
N MET A 41 -30.46 -2.88 -30.41
CA MET A 41 -29.41 -1.87 -30.22
C MET A 41 -28.79 -1.90 -28.82
N LEU A 42 -29.45 -2.53 -27.83
CA LEU A 42 -28.86 -2.78 -26.52
C LEU A 42 -27.67 -3.73 -26.60
N ALA A 43 -27.73 -4.76 -27.45
CA ALA A 43 -26.59 -5.64 -27.71
C ALA A 43 -25.46 -4.90 -28.43
N VAL A 44 -25.79 -4.02 -29.39
CA VAL A 44 -24.81 -3.18 -30.08
C VAL A 44 -24.10 -2.25 -29.09
N ALA A 45 -24.87 -1.55 -28.23
CA ALA A 45 -24.35 -0.65 -27.21
C ALA A 45 -23.45 -1.37 -26.21
N ALA A 46 -23.84 -2.57 -25.74
CA ALA A 46 -23.03 -3.38 -24.84
C ALA A 46 -21.68 -3.76 -25.48
N VAL A 47 -21.65 -4.08 -26.77
CA VAL A 47 -20.41 -4.45 -27.48
C VAL A 47 -19.50 -3.23 -27.69
N VAL A 48 -20.03 -2.08 -28.13
CA VAL A 48 -19.20 -0.92 -28.51
C VAL A 48 -18.85 0.02 -27.36
N ASN A 49 -19.70 0.11 -26.34
CA ASN A 49 -19.50 1.01 -25.20
C ASN A 49 -19.22 0.24 -23.90
N GLY A 50 -19.43 -1.08 -23.88
CA GLY A 50 -19.35 -1.89 -22.66
C GLY A 50 -20.66 -1.84 -21.86
N LEU A 51 -20.80 -2.77 -20.92
CA LEU A 51 -21.97 -2.89 -20.04
C LEU A 51 -21.50 -3.02 -18.59
N SER A 52 -22.07 -2.22 -17.69
CA SER A 52 -21.74 -2.23 -16.28
C SER A 52 -22.95 -1.98 -15.37
N GLY A 53 -22.85 -2.39 -14.11
CA GLY A 53 -23.96 -2.30 -13.15
C GLY A 53 -24.96 -3.46 -13.27
N PRO A 54 -25.92 -3.54 -12.34
CA PRO A 54 -26.84 -4.67 -12.27
C PRO A 54 -27.82 -4.67 -13.45
N ILE A 55 -27.94 -5.82 -14.10
CA ILE A 55 -28.94 -6.13 -15.12
C ILE A 55 -29.67 -7.41 -14.73
N THR A 56 -30.91 -7.57 -15.20
CA THR A 56 -31.62 -8.84 -15.10
C THR A 56 -31.78 -9.39 -16.51
N VAL A 57 -31.36 -10.63 -16.72
CA VAL A 57 -31.51 -11.34 -18.00
C VAL A 57 -32.20 -12.67 -17.73
N ASN A 58 -33.33 -12.90 -18.40
CA ASN A 58 -34.17 -14.09 -18.23
C ASN A 58 -34.54 -14.37 -16.75
N GLY A 59 -34.78 -13.30 -15.98
CA GLY A 59 -35.14 -13.37 -14.56
C GLY A 59 -33.99 -13.66 -13.59
N VAL A 60 -32.74 -13.68 -14.05
CA VAL A 60 -31.54 -13.83 -13.22
C VAL A 60 -30.75 -12.53 -13.21
N ASP A 61 -30.28 -12.12 -12.03
CA ASP A 61 -29.49 -10.90 -11.88
C ASP A 61 -28.01 -11.14 -12.20
N TYR A 62 -27.44 -10.25 -12.99
CA TYR A 62 -26.03 -10.22 -13.36
C TYR A 62 -25.46 -8.83 -13.05
N ASN A 63 -24.22 -8.78 -12.59
CA ASN A 63 -23.53 -7.51 -12.28
C ASN A 63 -22.05 -7.59 -12.64
N ALA A 64 -21.70 -8.45 -13.61
CA ALA A 64 -20.38 -8.47 -14.21
C ALA A 64 -20.29 -7.38 -15.29
N VAL A 65 -19.09 -6.83 -15.46
CA VAL A 65 -18.85 -5.83 -16.50
C VAL A 65 -18.42 -6.51 -17.78
N MET A 66 -19.09 -6.18 -18.87
CA MET A 66 -18.66 -6.50 -20.22
C MET A 66 -17.78 -5.34 -20.71
N PRO A 67 -16.46 -5.53 -20.88
CA PRO A 67 -15.62 -4.48 -21.44
C PRO A 67 -16.05 -4.16 -22.86
N ASN A 68 -15.82 -2.92 -23.31
CA ASN A 68 -16.04 -2.60 -24.72
C ASN A 68 -15.07 -3.38 -25.60
N LEU A 69 -15.54 -3.82 -26.76
CA LEU A 69 -14.70 -4.47 -27.76
C LEU A 69 -14.25 -3.44 -28.80
N SER A 70 -13.53 -2.42 -28.31
CA SER A 70 -13.05 -1.29 -29.13
C SER A 70 -12.15 -1.68 -30.30
N SER A 71 -11.56 -2.87 -30.28
CA SER A 71 -10.78 -3.45 -31.37
C SER A 71 -11.62 -3.90 -32.58
N LEU A 72 -12.94 -4.07 -32.42
CA LEU A 72 -13.85 -4.48 -33.50
C LEU A 72 -14.34 -3.27 -34.31
N GLY A 73 -14.19 -3.35 -35.63
CA GLY A 73 -14.73 -2.36 -36.56
C GLY A 73 -16.26 -2.41 -36.62
N ASP A 74 -16.89 -1.36 -37.15
CA ASP A 74 -18.37 -1.26 -37.18
C ASP A 74 -19.04 -2.41 -37.95
N GLN A 75 -18.39 -2.90 -39.00
CA GLN A 75 -18.87 -4.05 -39.76
C GLN A 75 -18.74 -5.37 -38.97
N ASP A 76 -17.67 -5.53 -38.19
CA ASP A 76 -17.46 -6.74 -37.38
C ASP A 76 -18.49 -6.82 -36.24
N VAL A 77 -18.78 -5.69 -35.61
CA VAL A 77 -19.83 -5.59 -34.59
C VAL A 77 -21.21 -5.87 -35.21
N ALA A 78 -21.50 -5.30 -36.38
CA ALA A 78 -22.75 -5.56 -37.09
C ALA A 78 -22.91 -7.06 -37.40
N ASP A 79 -21.84 -7.70 -37.86
CA ASP A 79 -21.83 -9.12 -38.22
C ASP A 79 -21.99 -10.03 -37.00
N VAL A 80 -21.30 -9.76 -35.88
CA VAL A 80 -21.37 -10.59 -34.66
C VAL A 80 -22.70 -10.42 -33.94
N VAL A 81 -23.25 -9.20 -33.84
CA VAL A 81 -24.56 -8.97 -33.22
C VAL A 81 -25.67 -9.59 -34.09
N THR A 82 -25.59 -9.43 -35.43
CA THR A 82 -26.53 -10.11 -36.34
C THR A 82 -26.44 -11.63 -36.20
N PHE A 83 -25.25 -12.19 -36.01
CA PHE A 83 -25.11 -13.63 -35.75
C PHE A 83 -25.80 -14.02 -34.42
N VAL A 84 -25.61 -13.27 -33.33
CA VAL A 84 -26.25 -13.55 -32.04
C VAL A 84 -27.78 -13.48 -32.14
N LEU A 85 -28.33 -12.45 -32.80
CA LEU A 85 -29.78 -12.28 -33.00
C LEU A 85 -30.44 -13.42 -33.78
N ASN A 86 -29.70 -14.07 -34.69
CA ASN A 86 -30.18 -15.17 -35.52
C ASN A 86 -29.72 -16.56 -35.05
N SER A 87 -29.04 -16.63 -33.90
CA SER A 87 -28.55 -17.86 -33.29
C SER A 87 -29.24 -18.09 -31.95
N PHE A 88 -28.99 -19.25 -31.34
CA PHE A 88 -29.33 -19.52 -29.94
C PHE A 88 -30.82 -19.36 -29.57
N GLY A 89 -31.73 -19.56 -30.53
CA GLY A 89 -33.18 -19.46 -30.30
C GLY A 89 -33.73 -18.03 -30.28
N ASN A 90 -32.92 -17.01 -30.61
CA ASN A 90 -33.34 -15.61 -30.61
C ASN A 90 -34.30 -15.26 -31.77
N GLY A 91 -35.03 -14.16 -31.62
CA GLY A 91 -36.14 -13.74 -32.51
C GLY A 91 -35.73 -13.29 -33.92
N GLY A 92 -34.45 -13.29 -34.26
CA GLY A 92 -33.93 -12.81 -35.53
C GLY A 92 -33.81 -11.29 -35.60
N GLY A 93 -33.08 -10.80 -36.60
CA GLY A 93 -32.83 -9.37 -36.79
C GLY A 93 -31.61 -9.12 -37.64
N GLU A 94 -31.40 -7.88 -38.07
CA GLU A 94 -30.20 -7.49 -38.82
C GLU A 94 -29.72 -6.12 -38.33
N VAL A 95 -28.42 -6.02 -38.06
CA VAL A 95 -27.72 -4.80 -37.70
C VAL A 95 -26.74 -4.48 -38.82
N ASN A 96 -26.66 -3.21 -39.23
CA ASN A 96 -25.68 -2.74 -40.20
C ASN A 96 -24.65 -1.79 -39.58
N ALA A 97 -23.52 -1.63 -40.26
CA ALA A 97 -22.40 -0.81 -39.78
C ALA A 97 -22.77 0.66 -39.48
N ALA A 98 -23.75 1.23 -40.20
CA ALA A 98 -24.19 2.61 -39.94
C ALA A 98 -24.94 2.73 -38.60
N GLN A 99 -25.68 1.70 -38.19
CA GLN A 99 -26.33 1.64 -36.87
C GLN A 99 -25.30 1.50 -35.76
N VAL A 100 -24.24 0.72 -35.97
CA VAL A 100 -23.13 0.58 -35.01
C VAL A 100 -22.39 1.89 -34.83
N ALA A 101 -22.02 2.55 -35.94
CA ALA A 101 -21.31 3.82 -35.94
C ALA A 101 -22.08 4.91 -35.17
N ALA A 102 -23.42 4.88 -35.20
CA ALA A 102 -24.27 5.85 -34.51
C ALA A 102 -24.28 5.68 -32.97
N VAL A 103 -23.88 4.52 -32.45
CA VAL A 103 -23.90 4.20 -31.00
C VAL A 103 -22.50 4.25 -30.38
N ARG A 104 -21.45 4.15 -31.20
CA ARG A 104 -20.05 4.11 -30.75
C ARG A 104 -19.63 5.43 -30.09
N GLY A 105 -18.98 5.33 -28.93
CA GLY A 105 -18.48 6.48 -28.17
C GLY A 105 -19.54 7.14 -27.30
N GLY A 106 -20.68 6.48 -27.09
CA GLY A 106 -21.66 6.85 -26.08
C GLY A 106 -21.23 6.42 -24.68
N ASP A 107 -21.96 6.87 -23.66
CA ASP A 107 -21.71 6.49 -22.27
C ASP A 107 -21.82 4.96 -22.09
N MET A 108 -21.01 4.41 -21.17
CA MET A 108 -21.17 3.02 -20.72
C MET A 108 -22.59 2.80 -20.24
N VAL A 109 -23.21 1.70 -20.65
CA VAL A 109 -24.54 1.35 -20.15
C VAL A 109 -24.37 1.00 -18.66
N THR A 110 -24.99 1.78 -17.78
CA THR A 110 -24.86 1.65 -16.31
C THR A 110 -26.21 1.30 -15.67
N GLY A 111 -26.23 0.23 -14.88
CA GLY A 111 -27.16 0.09 -13.75
C GLY A 111 -26.64 0.84 -12.51
N PRO A 112 -27.47 1.18 -11.52
CA PRO A 112 -27.05 1.95 -10.36
C PRO A 112 -26.10 1.14 -9.46
N ALA A 113 -24.81 1.47 -9.43
CA ALA A 113 -23.87 0.95 -8.43
C ALA A 113 -22.68 1.91 -8.16
N ASP A 114 -22.57 2.34 -6.90
CA ASP A 114 -21.49 3.16 -6.31
C ASP A 114 -20.32 2.27 -5.82
N HIS A 115 -19.43 1.83 -6.71
CA HIS A 115 -18.15 1.23 -6.30
C HIS A 115 -16.97 1.87 -7.04
N PRO A 116 -16.00 2.47 -6.33
CA PRO A 116 -14.83 3.05 -6.97
C PRO A 116 -13.90 1.95 -7.50
N VAL A 117 -13.65 1.95 -8.81
CA VAL A 117 -12.61 1.17 -9.48
C VAL A 117 -11.23 1.63 -8.97
N PRO A 118 -10.38 0.75 -8.40
CA PRO A 118 -9.00 1.10 -8.06
C PRO A 118 -8.17 1.43 -9.30
N SER A 119 -7.28 2.41 -9.18
CA SER A 119 -6.40 2.78 -10.28
C SER A 119 -5.25 1.77 -10.45
N GLU A 120 -4.51 1.83 -11.56
CA GLU A 120 -3.37 0.94 -11.79
C GLU A 120 -2.29 1.12 -10.71
N GLU A 121 -2.09 2.37 -10.25
CA GLU A 121 -1.16 2.73 -9.18
C GLU A 121 -1.56 2.10 -7.83
N ASP A 122 -2.86 2.09 -7.55
CA ASP A 122 -3.44 1.45 -6.37
C ASP A 122 -3.19 -0.07 -6.36
N LEU A 123 -3.27 -0.74 -7.51
CA LEU A 123 -3.05 -2.17 -7.64
C LEU A 123 -1.57 -2.54 -7.48
N ALA A 124 -0.68 -1.77 -8.12
CA ALA A 124 0.76 -1.98 -8.04
C ALA A 124 1.29 -1.88 -6.60
N TYR A 125 0.78 -0.94 -5.79
CA TYR A 125 1.17 -0.80 -4.39
C TYR A 125 0.75 -1.99 -3.51
N ARG A 126 -0.44 -2.56 -3.76
CA ARG A 126 -1.06 -3.58 -2.90
C ARG A 126 -0.58 -5.00 -3.18
N GLY A 127 0.00 -5.25 -4.36
CA GLY A 127 0.50 -6.56 -4.80
C GLY A 127 1.89 -6.95 -4.29
N ALA A 128 2.44 -6.28 -3.27
CA ALA A 128 3.77 -6.62 -2.76
C ALA A 128 3.80 -8.02 -2.10
N PRO A 129 4.75 -8.91 -2.47
CA PRO A 129 4.74 -10.31 -2.04
C PRO A 129 4.94 -10.48 -0.55
N SER A 130 4.14 -11.32 0.12
CA SER A 130 4.33 -11.66 1.53
C SER A 130 5.67 -12.41 1.72
N PRO A 131 6.40 -12.18 2.82
CA PRO A 131 7.61 -12.93 3.17
C PRO A 131 7.34 -14.34 3.74
N ILE A 132 6.07 -14.72 3.96
CA ILE A 132 5.69 -16.06 4.44
C ILE A 132 5.94 -17.07 3.32
N THR A 133 6.70 -18.12 3.58
CA THR A 133 7.00 -19.14 2.56
C THR A 133 6.03 -20.32 2.60
N VAL A 134 6.08 -21.18 1.58
CA VAL A 134 5.29 -22.41 1.53
C VAL A 134 5.65 -23.35 2.68
N GLU A 135 6.95 -23.44 3.03
CA GLU A 135 7.44 -24.26 4.13
C GLU A 135 6.92 -23.80 5.50
N ASP A 136 6.65 -22.50 5.64
CA ASP A 136 6.09 -21.95 6.86
C ASP A 136 4.62 -22.36 7.03
N ALA A 137 3.86 -22.55 5.94
CA ALA A 137 2.41 -22.70 5.99
C ALA A 137 1.93 -24.14 6.25
N ARG A 138 0.90 -24.31 7.10
CA ARG A 138 0.30 -25.64 7.36
C ARG A 138 -0.67 -26.04 6.24
N GLN A 139 -0.39 -27.13 5.53
CA GLN A 139 -1.23 -27.63 4.43
C GLN A 139 -2.53 -28.29 4.93
N PHE A 140 -3.64 -28.03 4.24
CA PHE A 140 -4.96 -28.64 4.48
C PHE A 140 -5.56 -29.19 3.18
N ILE A 141 -4.88 -30.16 2.56
CA ILE A 141 -5.26 -30.77 1.27
C ILE A 141 -6.45 -31.75 1.43
N ASP A 142 -6.80 -32.13 2.66
CA ASP A 142 -7.86 -33.08 3.00
C ASP A 142 -9.26 -32.44 3.20
N SER A 143 -9.42 -31.18 2.82
CA SER A 143 -10.72 -30.48 2.89
C SER A 143 -11.65 -30.81 1.71
N GLU A 144 -12.94 -30.45 1.79
CA GLU A 144 -13.99 -30.76 0.80
C GLU A 144 -13.82 -30.10 -0.59
N GLY A 145 -12.62 -29.60 -0.93
CA GLY A 145 -12.31 -28.95 -2.21
C GLY A 145 -12.03 -29.93 -3.35
N PRO A 146 -11.96 -29.45 -4.61
CA PRO A 146 -11.57 -30.27 -5.76
C PRO A 146 -10.19 -30.90 -5.58
N ASN A 147 -9.97 -32.12 -6.09
CA ASN A 147 -8.70 -32.83 -5.93
C ASN A 147 -7.47 -31.97 -6.32
N MET A 148 -6.44 -31.99 -5.47
CA MET A 148 -5.14 -31.37 -5.70
C MET A 148 -4.01 -32.27 -5.20
N THR A 149 -2.90 -32.27 -5.90
CA THR A 149 -1.64 -32.85 -5.41
C THR A 149 -0.95 -31.89 -4.43
N HIS A 150 -0.02 -32.41 -3.62
CA HIS A 150 0.78 -31.56 -2.72
C HIS A 150 1.60 -30.53 -3.50
N ALA A 151 2.20 -30.93 -4.62
CA ALA A 151 2.98 -30.02 -5.47
C ALA A 151 2.11 -28.89 -6.05
N GLU A 152 0.89 -29.17 -6.49
CA GLU A 152 -0.04 -28.12 -6.95
C GLU A 152 -0.46 -27.20 -5.79
N PHE A 153 -0.68 -27.76 -4.60
CA PHE A 153 -1.03 -26.98 -3.42
C PHE A 153 0.11 -26.04 -3.00
N ASP A 154 1.36 -26.48 -3.10
CA ASP A 154 2.55 -25.68 -2.82
C ASP A 154 2.70 -24.52 -3.82
N VAL A 155 2.54 -24.81 -5.11
CA VAL A 155 2.53 -23.78 -6.16
C VAL A 155 1.44 -22.74 -5.89
N ALA A 156 0.23 -23.19 -5.57
CA ALA A 156 -0.89 -22.30 -5.27
C ALA A 156 -0.66 -21.46 -4.02
N THR A 157 -0.07 -22.06 -2.98
CA THR A 157 0.23 -21.39 -1.71
C THR A 157 1.23 -20.26 -1.93
N GLY A 158 2.32 -20.52 -2.67
CA GLY A 158 3.28 -19.48 -3.05
C GLY A 158 2.64 -18.35 -3.85
N LEU A 159 1.90 -18.68 -4.91
CA LEU A 159 1.19 -17.68 -5.73
C LEU A 159 0.20 -16.83 -4.90
N TYR A 160 -0.53 -17.46 -3.97
CA TYR A 160 -1.48 -16.75 -3.13
C TYR A 160 -0.79 -15.77 -2.18
N PHE A 161 0.27 -16.19 -1.48
CA PHE A 161 1.01 -15.30 -0.58
C PHE A 161 1.72 -14.16 -1.31
N GLU A 162 2.23 -14.43 -2.52
CA GLU A 162 2.90 -13.43 -3.33
C GLU A 162 1.94 -12.40 -3.94
N ARG A 163 0.74 -12.82 -4.38
CA ARG A 163 -0.10 -11.98 -5.27
C ARG A 163 -1.49 -11.68 -4.75
N CYS A 164 -2.00 -12.45 -3.78
CA CYS A 164 -3.41 -12.38 -3.38
C CYS A 164 -3.59 -12.01 -1.90
N ALA A 165 -2.73 -12.50 -1.01
CA ALA A 165 -2.87 -12.35 0.45
C ALA A 165 -2.85 -10.88 0.91
N GLY A 166 -2.14 -10.00 0.20
CA GLY A 166 -2.13 -8.56 0.48
C GLY A 166 -3.54 -7.95 0.50
N CYS A 167 -4.38 -8.37 -0.46
CA CYS A 167 -5.77 -7.90 -0.63
C CYS A 167 -6.80 -8.76 0.10
N HIS A 168 -6.62 -10.08 0.13
CA HIS A 168 -7.64 -11.03 0.62
C HIS A 168 -7.33 -11.59 2.02
N GLY A 169 -6.18 -11.28 2.60
CA GLY A 169 -5.69 -11.80 3.88
C GLY A 169 -5.12 -13.22 3.75
N VAL A 170 -4.18 -13.59 4.63
CA VAL A 170 -3.62 -14.96 4.65
C VAL A 170 -4.70 -16.00 4.95
N LEU A 171 -5.67 -15.65 5.79
CA LEU A 171 -6.81 -16.51 6.13
C LEU A 171 -8.00 -16.36 5.19
N ARG A 172 -7.84 -15.63 4.07
CA ARG A 172 -8.87 -15.37 3.06
C ARG A 172 -10.15 -14.69 3.59
N LYS A 173 -10.11 -14.07 4.77
CA LYS A 173 -11.27 -13.37 5.37
C LYS A 173 -11.51 -11.96 4.83
N GLY A 174 -10.70 -11.54 3.86
CA GLY A 174 -10.80 -10.25 3.21
C GLY A 174 -9.99 -9.18 3.95
N ALA A 175 -9.44 -8.25 3.18
CA ALA A 175 -8.88 -7.00 3.68
C ALA A 175 -9.41 -5.87 2.80
N THR A 176 -8.66 -5.47 1.77
CA THR A 176 -9.19 -4.56 0.74
C THR A 176 -10.06 -5.30 -0.28
N GLY A 177 -9.69 -6.55 -0.60
CA GLY A 177 -10.48 -7.48 -1.41
C GLY A 177 -11.49 -8.25 -0.56
N LYS A 178 -12.53 -8.77 -1.22
CA LYS A 178 -13.60 -9.58 -0.58
C LYS A 178 -13.04 -10.85 0.07
N ALA A 179 -13.78 -11.42 1.01
CA ALA A 179 -13.44 -12.74 1.56
C ALA A 179 -13.49 -13.82 0.46
N LEU A 180 -12.52 -14.73 0.49
CA LEU A 180 -12.39 -15.90 -0.38
C LEU A 180 -12.41 -17.21 0.45
N THR A 181 -13.23 -17.25 1.49
CA THR A 181 -13.38 -18.43 2.33
C THR A 181 -14.20 -19.50 1.63
N THR A 182 -14.02 -20.74 2.08
CA THR A 182 -14.52 -21.95 1.41
C THR A 182 -16.04 -22.00 1.29
N ASP A 183 -16.77 -21.42 2.23
CA ASP A 183 -18.22 -21.24 2.16
C ASP A 183 -18.64 -20.41 0.94
N ILE A 184 -17.85 -19.40 0.55
CA ILE A 184 -18.10 -18.54 -0.61
C ILE A 184 -17.57 -19.19 -1.88
N THR A 185 -16.32 -19.66 -1.88
CA THR A 185 -15.65 -20.12 -3.09
C THR A 185 -16.19 -21.44 -3.60
N ARG A 186 -16.64 -22.34 -2.71
CA ARG A 186 -17.30 -23.60 -3.10
C ARG A 186 -18.68 -23.37 -3.70
N GLU A 187 -19.43 -22.36 -3.23
CA GLU A 187 -20.71 -21.97 -3.84
C GLU A 187 -20.51 -21.45 -5.26
N LYS A 188 -19.45 -20.66 -5.49
CA LYS A 188 -19.12 -20.13 -6.82
C LYS A 188 -18.59 -21.18 -7.78
N GLY A 189 -17.83 -22.17 -7.28
CA GLY A 189 -17.28 -23.26 -8.08
C GLY A 189 -16.07 -22.86 -8.94
N THR A 190 -15.35 -23.88 -9.42
CA THR A 190 -14.06 -23.72 -10.11
C THR A 190 -14.16 -22.86 -11.37
N ASP A 191 -15.16 -23.05 -12.22
CA ASP A 191 -15.24 -22.36 -13.51
C ASP A 191 -15.46 -20.85 -13.35
N TYR A 192 -16.30 -20.46 -12.38
CA TYR A 192 -16.47 -19.06 -11.99
C TYR A 192 -15.15 -18.44 -11.53
N LEU A 193 -14.45 -19.14 -10.63
CA LEU A 193 -13.19 -18.66 -10.06
C LEU A 193 -12.10 -18.53 -11.13
N LYS A 194 -12.01 -19.48 -12.06
CA LYS A 194 -11.09 -19.39 -13.21
C LYS A 194 -11.38 -18.15 -14.04
N ALA A 195 -12.64 -17.94 -14.44
CA ALA A 195 -13.02 -16.77 -15.21
C ALA A 195 -12.69 -15.46 -14.46
N LEU A 196 -13.01 -15.38 -13.16
CA LEU A 196 -12.74 -14.20 -12.36
C LEU A 196 -11.23 -13.93 -12.22
N ILE A 197 -10.39 -14.96 -12.06
CA ILE A 197 -8.93 -14.81 -11.99
C ILE A 197 -8.35 -14.42 -13.35
N THR A 198 -8.84 -15.01 -14.44
CA THR A 198 -8.37 -14.72 -15.80
C THR A 198 -8.63 -13.26 -16.20
N TYR A 199 -9.84 -12.77 -15.93
CA TYR A 199 -10.32 -11.48 -16.45
C TYR A 199 -10.33 -10.36 -15.40
N GLY A 200 -10.17 -10.68 -14.12
CA GLY A 200 -10.21 -9.72 -13.04
C GLY A 200 -11.61 -9.16 -12.79
N SER A 201 -11.69 -8.03 -12.09
CA SER A 201 -12.95 -7.30 -11.89
C SER A 201 -12.73 -5.79 -11.78
N PRO A 202 -13.70 -4.97 -12.23
CA PRO A 202 -13.67 -3.51 -12.06
C PRO A 202 -13.67 -3.06 -10.60
N ALA A 203 -14.06 -3.92 -9.65
CA ALA A 203 -13.93 -3.61 -8.23
C ALA A 203 -12.46 -3.65 -7.74
N GLY A 204 -11.49 -3.83 -8.64
CA GLY A 204 -10.06 -3.78 -8.36
C GLY A 204 -9.36 -5.12 -8.26
N MET A 205 -9.91 -6.17 -8.88
CA MET A 205 -9.18 -7.43 -9.00
C MET A 205 -8.39 -7.41 -10.31
N PRO A 206 -7.06 -7.58 -10.30
CA PRO A 206 -6.26 -7.64 -11.53
C PRO A 206 -6.67 -8.78 -12.45
N ASN A 207 -6.43 -8.60 -13.74
CA ASN A 207 -6.79 -9.52 -14.82
C ASN A 207 -5.65 -10.50 -15.16
N TRP A 208 -5.27 -11.32 -14.17
CA TRP A 208 -4.04 -12.12 -14.16
C TRP A 208 -3.80 -13.03 -15.37
N GLY A 209 -4.87 -13.53 -16.00
CA GLY A 209 -4.73 -14.36 -17.20
C GLY A 209 -4.55 -13.52 -18.46
N THR A 210 -5.40 -12.52 -18.66
CA THR A 210 -5.30 -11.65 -19.85
C THR A 210 -4.11 -10.69 -19.84
N SER A 211 -3.54 -10.39 -18.67
CA SER A 211 -2.26 -9.69 -18.56
C SER A 211 -1.05 -10.59 -18.89
N GLY A 212 -1.23 -11.91 -18.88
CA GLY A 212 -0.16 -12.89 -19.05
C GLY A 212 0.63 -13.17 -17.77
N ASP A 213 0.21 -12.62 -16.63
CA ASP A 213 0.91 -12.77 -15.35
C ASP A 213 0.78 -14.17 -14.74
N LEU A 214 -0.32 -14.88 -15.03
CA LEU A 214 -0.55 -16.28 -14.65
C LEU A 214 -0.88 -17.12 -15.88
N THR A 215 -0.34 -18.34 -15.94
CA THR A 215 -0.67 -19.31 -16.98
C THR A 215 -2.03 -19.96 -16.72
N ASP A 216 -2.68 -20.52 -17.74
CA ASP A 216 -3.95 -21.26 -17.58
C ASP A 216 -3.87 -22.39 -16.54
N GLU A 217 -2.71 -23.05 -16.44
CA GLU A 217 -2.44 -24.08 -15.42
C GLU A 217 -2.39 -23.48 -14.01
N GLN A 218 -1.70 -22.34 -13.83
CA GLN A 218 -1.66 -21.65 -12.55
C GLN A 218 -3.05 -21.14 -12.14
N ILE A 219 -3.85 -20.65 -13.08
CA ILE A 219 -5.23 -20.20 -12.85
C ILE A 219 -6.12 -21.37 -12.41
N ASP A 220 -5.99 -22.54 -13.05
CA ASP A 220 -6.73 -23.75 -12.65
C ASP A 220 -6.36 -24.20 -11.24
N ILE A 221 -5.05 -24.29 -10.95
CA ILE A 221 -4.52 -24.65 -9.64
C ILE A 221 -5.02 -23.67 -8.57
N MET A 222 -4.98 -22.37 -8.84
CA MET A 222 -5.47 -21.33 -7.92
C MET A 222 -6.97 -21.43 -7.67
N ALA A 223 -7.78 -21.65 -8.71
CA ALA A 223 -9.23 -21.79 -8.58
C ALA A 223 -9.62 -23.01 -7.73
N ARG A 224 -8.89 -24.13 -7.85
CA ARG A 224 -9.07 -25.30 -6.98
C ARG A 224 -8.60 -25.02 -5.55
N PHE A 225 -7.42 -24.41 -5.40
CA PHE A 225 -6.83 -24.06 -4.10
C PHE A 225 -7.74 -23.16 -3.26
N LEU A 226 -8.42 -22.20 -3.90
CA LEU A 226 -9.34 -21.28 -3.22
C LEU A 226 -10.56 -21.99 -2.59
N GLN A 227 -10.85 -23.23 -2.98
CA GLN A 227 -11.93 -24.07 -2.45
C GLN A 227 -11.48 -25.04 -1.35
N HIS A 228 -10.17 -25.11 -1.09
CA HIS A 228 -9.60 -25.77 0.09
C HIS A 228 -9.53 -24.83 1.29
N GLU A 229 -9.60 -25.38 2.51
CA GLU A 229 -9.36 -24.59 3.72
C GLU A 229 -7.99 -23.88 3.63
N PRO A 230 -7.91 -22.58 3.96
CA PRO A 230 -6.68 -21.84 3.77
C PRO A 230 -5.58 -22.40 4.67
N PRO A 231 -4.34 -22.52 4.16
CA PRO A 231 -3.22 -22.86 5.02
C PRO A 231 -3.03 -21.73 6.04
N ALA A 232 -3.06 -22.07 7.33
CA ALA A 232 -2.81 -21.11 8.39
C ALA A 232 -1.30 -21.04 8.62
N PRO A 233 -0.67 -19.85 8.48
CA PRO A 233 0.72 -19.71 8.88
C PRO A 233 0.85 -19.88 10.40
N PRO A 234 2.01 -20.29 10.92
CA PRO A 234 2.22 -20.55 12.33
C PRO A 234 2.09 -19.25 13.13
N GLU A 235 1.75 -19.40 14.40
CA GLU A 235 1.94 -18.31 15.36
C GLU A 235 3.44 -18.10 15.60
N TRP A 236 3.79 -16.93 16.14
CA TRP A 236 5.17 -16.56 16.49
C TRP A 236 5.16 -15.93 17.88
N GLY A 237 5.34 -16.77 18.89
CA GLY A 237 5.21 -16.40 20.30
C GLY A 237 6.57 -16.12 20.95
N LEU A 238 6.55 -16.02 22.28
CA LEU A 238 7.76 -15.78 23.06
C LEU A 238 8.87 -16.82 22.83
N PRO A 239 8.60 -18.14 22.74
CA PRO A 239 9.65 -19.13 22.47
C PRO A 239 10.39 -18.85 21.16
N GLU A 240 9.66 -18.59 20.07
CA GLU A 240 10.26 -18.32 18.77
C GLU A 240 11.03 -16.99 18.75
N MET A 241 10.53 -15.97 19.47
CA MET A 241 11.23 -14.70 19.65
C MET A 241 12.54 -14.87 20.40
N ILE A 242 12.53 -15.57 21.54
CA ILE A 242 13.72 -15.85 22.35
C ILE A 242 14.75 -16.68 21.56
N ASP A 243 14.31 -17.68 20.82
CA ASP A 243 15.19 -18.51 19.98
C ASP A 243 15.86 -17.68 18.86
N SER A 244 15.21 -16.62 18.39
CA SER A 244 15.74 -15.71 17.36
C SER A 244 16.52 -14.51 17.92
N TRP A 245 16.42 -14.25 19.22
CA TRP A 245 16.99 -13.07 19.86
C TRP A 245 18.49 -13.27 20.11
N SER A 246 19.27 -12.26 19.73
CA SER A 246 20.72 -12.27 19.91
C SER A 246 21.23 -10.88 20.25
N VAL A 247 21.94 -10.77 21.37
CA VAL A 247 22.73 -9.59 21.74
C VAL A 247 24.14 -9.79 21.22
N LEU A 248 24.51 -9.08 20.15
CA LEU A 248 25.80 -9.19 19.47
C LEU A 248 26.89 -8.43 20.23
N VAL A 249 26.54 -7.30 20.85
CA VAL A 249 27.40 -6.49 21.73
C VAL A 249 26.58 -6.08 22.95
N ALA A 250 26.94 -6.61 24.11
CA ALA A 250 26.27 -6.33 25.38
C ALA A 250 26.37 -4.83 25.73
N PRO A 251 25.34 -4.22 26.34
CA PRO A 251 25.35 -2.78 26.66
C PRO A 251 26.60 -2.31 27.42
N GLU A 252 27.10 -3.10 28.36
CA GLU A 252 28.32 -2.82 29.14
C GLU A 252 29.62 -2.80 28.32
N ASP A 253 29.63 -3.46 27.15
CA ASP A 253 30.77 -3.51 26.24
C ASP A 253 30.69 -2.45 25.13
N ARG A 254 29.57 -1.73 25.03
CA ARG A 254 29.38 -0.66 24.04
C ARG A 254 30.16 0.59 24.44
N PRO A 255 30.55 1.44 23.47
CA PRO A 255 31.23 2.68 23.77
C PRO A 255 30.36 3.59 24.65
N THR A 256 30.99 4.34 25.56
CA THR A 256 30.32 5.31 26.44
C THR A 256 30.30 6.73 25.85
N GLU A 257 30.98 6.93 24.73
CA GLU A 257 31.00 8.14 23.88
C GLU A 257 31.27 7.72 22.42
N PRO A 258 30.91 8.53 21.40
CA PRO A 258 31.22 8.21 20.00
C PRO A 258 32.71 7.91 19.76
N GLN A 259 33.02 6.82 19.06
CA GLN A 259 34.38 6.40 18.69
C GLN A 259 34.94 7.14 17.46
N HIS A 260 34.14 8.02 16.88
CA HIS A 260 34.48 8.84 15.72
C HIS A 260 33.98 10.29 15.92
N ASP A 261 34.48 11.22 15.12
CA ASP A 261 34.15 12.66 15.19
C ASP A 261 33.03 13.10 14.22
N ARG A 262 32.39 12.14 13.53
CA ARG A 262 31.33 12.39 12.56
C ARG A 262 30.05 12.93 13.19
N ASN A 263 29.30 13.72 12.42
CA ASN A 263 28.03 14.32 12.81
C ASN A 263 26.86 13.32 12.73
N ILE A 264 26.71 12.51 13.77
CA ILE A 264 25.67 11.46 13.85
C ILE A 264 24.26 12.01 13.61
N GLU A 265 23.95 13.18 14.13
CA GLU A 265 22.62 13.78 13.96
C GLU A 265 22.30 14.10 12.49
N ASN A 266 23.32 14.26 11.64
CA ASN A 266 23.12 14.45 10.20
C ASN A 266 23.36 13.17 9.38
N PHE A 267 23.49 12.00 10.00
CA PHE A 267 23.49 10.75 9.25
C PHE A 267 22.13 10.45 8.64
N PHE A 268 22.17 9.70 7.54
CA PHE A 268 21.00 9.11 6.91
C PHE A 268 21.11 7.59 6.99
N SER A 269 20.08 6.97 7.53
CA SER A 269 19.87 5.53 7.37
C SER A 269 19.06 5.30 6.09
N VAL A 270 19.66 4.71 5.07
CA VAL A 270 19.05 4.47 3.77
C VAL A 270 18.83 2.98 3.53
N THR A 271 17.59 2.60 3.28
CA THR A 271 17.20 1.23 2.92
C THR A 271 17.73 0.87 1.54
N LEU A 272 18.50 -0.21 1.47
CA LEU A 272 18.86 -0.91 0.23
C LEU A 272 18.00 -2.17 0.16
N ARG A 273 16.83 -2.02 -0.48
CA ARG A 273 15.68 -2.92 -0.30
C ARG A 273 16.02 -4.36 -0.66
N ASP A 274 16.39 -4.60 -1.90
CA ASP A 274 16.45 -5.95 -2.45
C ASP A 274 17.73 -6.70 -2.02
N SER A 275 18.74 -5.97 -1.51
CA SER A 275 19.94 -6.57 -0.89
C SER A 275 19.78 -6.86 0.61
N GLY A 276 18.67 -6.45 1.24
CA GLY A 276 18.44 -6.66 2.67
C GLY A 276 19.43 -5.89 3.55
N GLN A 277 19.81 -4.69 3.11
CA GLN A 277 20.85 -3.89 3.74
C GLN A 277 20.37 -2.48 4.06
N VAL A 278 21.13 -1.81 4.92
CA VAL A 278 20.98 -0.39 5.22
C VAL A 278 22.33 0.28 5.05
N ALA A 279 22.37 1.36 4.28
CA ALA A 279 23.52 2.23 4.19
C ALA A 279 23.42 3.34 5.24
N ILE A 280 24.46 3.52 6.05
CA ILE A 280 24.63 4.71 6.89
C ILE A 280 25.47 5.69 6.08
N ILE A 281 24.85 6.81 5.71
CA ILE A 281 25.46 7.85 4.86
C ILE A 281 25.62 9.12 5.66
N ASP A 282 26.81 9.71 5.60
CA ASP A 282 27.12 10.99 6.23
C ASP A 282 26.43 12.13 5.46
N GLY A 283 25.50 12.84 6.10
CA GLY A 283 24.76 13.91 5.44
C GLY A 283 25.60 15.16 5.15
N ASP A 284 26.75 15.34 5.79
CA ASP A 284 27.65 16.46 5.52
C ASP A 284 28.52 16.16 4.29
N THR A 285 29.20 15.01 4.30
CA THR A 285 30.20 14.64 3.27
C THR A 285 29.64 13.84 2.10
N LYS A 286 28.44 13.26 2.25
CA LYS A 286 27.78 12.32 1.31
C LYS A 286 28.52 10.99 1.18
N GLU A 287 29.44 10.71 2.10
CA GLU A 287 30.17 9.45 2.18
C GLU A 287 29.28 8.33 2.73
N VAL A 288 29.33 7.15 2.10
CA VAL A 288 28.76 5.93 2.67
C VAL A 288 29.70 5.43 3.77
N VAL A 289 29.31 5.64 5.04
CA VAL A 289 30.11 5.29 6.22
C VAL A 289 30.17 3.78 6.41
N ASN A 290 29.02 3.11 6.26
CA ASN A 290 28.94 1.66 6.32
C ASN A 290 27.69 1.13 5.59
N ILE A 291 27.74 -0.11 5.12
CA ILE A 291 26.59 -0.85 4.61
C ILE A 291 26.41 -2.10 5.46
N ILE A 292 25.27 -2.18 6.13
CA ILE A 292 25.00 -3.15 7.18
C ILE A 292 23.94 -4.13 6.68
N LYS A 293 24.26 -5.42 6.70
CA LYS A 293 23.27 -6.48 6.43
C LYS A 293 22.30 -6.58 7.60
N THR A 294 21.01 -6.63 7.30
CA THR A 294 19.91 -6.63 8.27
C THR A 294 18.91 -7.73 7.88
N GLY A 295 17.60 -7.47 7.94
CA GLY A 295 16.54 -8.37 7.48
C GLY A 295 16.24 -8.32 5.98
N TYR A 296 15.32 -9.17 5.54
CA TYR A 296 14.85 -9.19 4.16
C TYR A 296 14.00 -7.96 3.84
N ALA A 297 14.35 -7.26 2.75
CA ALA A 297 13.60 -6.10 2.24
C ALA A 297 13.23 -5.10 3.34
N VAL A 298 14.25 -4.51 3.99
CA VAL A 298 14.07 -3.53 5.08
C VAL A 298 13.00 -2.52 4.68
N HIS A 299 12.02 -2.31 5.56
CA HIS A 299 10.89 -1.45 5.27
C HIS A 299 11.15 -0.01 5.73
N ILE A 300 11.56 0.16 6.99
CA ILE A 300 11.84 1.46 7.59
C ILE A 300 13.01 1.38 8.57
N SER A 301 13.60 2.54 8.84
CA SER A 301 14.43 2.79 10.00
C SER A 301 13.75 3.78 10.95
N ARG A 302 13.97 3.59 12.25
CA ARG A 302 13.62 4.53 13.32
C ARG A 302 14.82 4.75 14.22
N LEU A 303 14.76 5.83 14.98
CA LEU A 303 15.86 6.26 15.82
C LEU A 303 15.39 6.28 17.26
N SER A 304 16.27 5.87 18.17
CA SER A 304 16.08 6.06 19.59
C SER A 304 16.00 7.56 19.92
N ALA A 305 15.32 7.94 21.00
CA ALA A 305 15.13 9.36 21.31
C ALA A 305 16.45 10.11 21.63
N SER A 306 17.52 9.40 22.00
CA SER A 306 18.86 10.00 22.11
C SER A 306 19.56 10.21 20.76
N GLY A 307 19.06 9.59 19.69
CA GLY A 307 19.71 9.56 18.37
C GLY A 307 20.89 8.59 18.28
N ARG A 308 21.18 7.81 19.33
CA ARG A 308 22.29 6.86 19.34
C ARG A 308 22.01 5.61 18.52
N TYR A 309 20.81 5.04 18.65
CA TYR A 309 20.50 3.74 18.06
C TYR A 309 19.56 3.86 16.86
N VAL A 310 19.89 3.14 15.79
CA VAL A 310 18.97 2.91 14.66
C VAL A 310 18.30 1.55 14.85
N PHE A 311 16.98 1.53 14.76
CA PHE A 311 16.17 0.31 14.70
C PHE A 311 15.63 0.14 13.30
N THR A 312 15.91 -1.00 12.67
CA THR A 312 15.34 -1.33 11.37
C THR A 312 14.38 -2.49 11.50
N ILE A 313 13.37 -2.53 10.63
CA ILE A 313 12.43 -3.64 10.54
C ILE A 313 12.37 -4.16 9.10
N GLY A 314 12.75 -5.43 8.94
CA GLY A 314 12.57 -6.18 7.70
C GLY A 314 11.10 -6.51 7.46
N ARG A 315 10.73 -6.71 6.19
CA ARG A 315 9.37 -7.16 5.87
C ARG A 315 9.08 -8.53 6.47
N ASP A 316 10.13 -9.34 6.63
CA ASP A 316 10.18 -10.62 7.34
C ASP A 316 10.09 -10.51 8.88
N ALA A 317 9.78 -9.33 9.42
CA ALA A 317 9.67 -9.07 10.85
C ALA A 317 10.96 -9.28 11.66
N LYS A 318 12.13 -9.20 11.01
CA LYS A 318 13.40 -9.09 11.70
C LYS A 318 13.66 -7.64 12.12
N VAL A 319 13.91 -7.42 13.40
CA VAL A 319 14.37 -6.15 13.96
C VAL A 319 15.89 -6.22 14.15
N ASP A 320 16.60 -5.21 13.67
CA ASP A 320 18.03 -5.03 13.93
C ASP A 320 18.25 -3.69 14.66
N MET A 321 19.12 -3.68 15.67
CA MET A 321 19.54 -2.49 16.41
C MET A 321 21.00 -2.18 16.08
N ILE A 322 21.28 -0.97 15.63
CA ILE A 322 22.61 -0.49 15.19
C ILE A 322 23.07 0.63 16.13
N ASP A 323 24.29 0.53 16.67
CA ASP A 323 24.90 1.57 17.49
C ASP A 323 25.71 2.54 16.61
N LEU A 324 25.24 3.79 16.51
CA LEU A 324 25.89 4.84 15.73
C LEU A 324 27.15 5.41 16.40
N TRP A 325 27.47 5.02 17.65
CA TRP A 325 28.68 5.46 18.33
C TRP A 325 29.90 4.58 18.02
N MET A 326 29.71 3.39 17.45
CA MET A 326 30.81 2.51 17.08
C MET A 326 31.48 2.97 15.78
N ASP A 327 32.77 2.63 15.59
CA ASP A 327 33.50 2.91 14.34
C ASP A 327 33.99 1.62 13.65
N PRO A 328 33.39 1.22 12.50
CA PRO A 328 32.18 1.80 11.90
C PRO A 328 30.91 1.45 12.70
N PRO A 329 29.80 2.20 12.51
CA PRO A 329 28.50 1.85 13.07
C PRO A 329 28.10 0.43 12.70
N GLN A 330 27.60 -0.36 13.65
CA GLN A 330 27.30 -1.77 13.42
C GLN A 330 26.16 -2.29 14.29
N ARG A 331 25.63 -3.46 13.94
CA ARG A 331 24.56 -4.12 14.70
C ARG A 331 25.06 -4.56 16.06
N VAL A 332 24.25 -4.29 17.09
CA VAL A 332 24.52 -4.68 18.48
C VAL A 332 23.48 -5.65 19.04
N ALA A 333 22.30 -5.73 18.43
CA ALA A 333 21.28 -6.73 18.75
C ALA A 333 20.37 -7.01 17.55
N GLU A 334 19.76 -8.20 17.53
CA GLU A 334 18.75 -8.61 16.55
C GLU A 334 17.68 -9.51 17.18
N ILE A 335 16.46 -9.48 16.65
CA ILE A 335 15.35 -10.37 17.04
C ILE A 335 14.35 -10.51 15.87
N LYS A 336 13.61 -11.61 15.78
CA LYS A 336 12.46 -11.75 14.87
C LYS A 336 11.17 -11.75 15.70
N VAL A 337 10.24 -10.86 15.35
CA VAL A 337 9.00 -10.61 16.13
C VAL A 337 7.72 -11.17 15.48
N GLY A 338 7.85 -11.81 14.32
CA GLY A 338 6.75 -12.37 13.55
C GLY A 338 7.22 -13.00 12.25
N LEU A 339 6.29 -13.26 11.34
CA LEU A 339 6.59 -13.70 9.97
C LEU A 339 6.54 -12.54 8.98
N GLU A 340 5.64 -11.58 9.19
CA GLU A 340 5.50 -10.40 8.34
C GLU A 340 5.28 -9.14 9.18
N ALA A 341 6.07 -8.08 8.98
CA ALA A 341 5.94 -6.81 9.69
C ALA A 341 6.29 -5.60 8.82
N ARG A 342 5.91 -4.41 9.27
CA ARG A 342 6.19 -3.14 8.57
C ARG A 342 6.59 -2.00 9.50
N SER A 343 6.24 -2.07 10.78
CA SER A 343 6.44 -0.96 11.71
C SER A 343 7.37 -1.34 12.85
N VAL A 344 8.22 -0.38 13.19
CA VAL A 344 9.02 -0.30 14.42
C VAL A 344 9.00 1.16 14.86
N GLU A 345 9.05 1.43 16.17
CA GLU A 345 9.19 2.78 16.74
C GLU A 345 9.87 2.71 18.11
N THR A 346 10.35 3.85 18.61
CA THR A 346 11.07 3.96 19.89
C THR A 346 10.32 4.86 20.88
N SER A 347 10.54 4.67 22.18
CA SER A 347 9.93 5.52 23.21
C SER A 347 10.50 6.95 23.14
N LYS A 348 9.62 7.93 22.88
CA LYS A 348 9.99 9.36 22.71
C LYS A 348 9.49 10.29 23.81
N TYR A 349 8.67 9.80 24.73
CA TYR A 349 8.25 10.61 25.88
C TYR A 349 9.45 10.96 26.76
N LYS A 350 9.49 12.21 27.23
CA LYS A 350 10.58 12.72 28.06
C LYS A 350 10.80 11.86 29.31
N GLY A 351 12.04 11.47 29.56
CA GLY A 351 12.42 10.56 30.66
C GLY A 351 12.37 9.08 30.32
N TYR A 352 11.92 8.73 29.10
CA TYR A 352 11.90 7.38 28.55
C TYR A 352 12.83 7.24 27.34
N GLU A 353 13.81 8.12 27.20
CA GLU A 353 14.79 8.04 26.12
C GLU A 353 15.50 6.68 26.15
N ASP A 354 15.54 6.02 25.00
CA ASP A 354 16.15 4.70 24.76
C ASP A 354 15.58 3.54 25.58
N LYS A 355 14.48 3.74 26.32
CA LYS A 355 13.92 2.69 27.20
C LYS A 355 13.29 1.53 26.46
N TYR A 356 12.53 1.81 25.41
CA TYR A 356 11.75 0.78 24.72
C TYR A 356 11.79 0.97 23.22
N ALA A 357 11.69 -0.16 22.52
CA ALA A 357 11.27 -0.23 21.12
C ALA A 357 9.96 -1.01 21.03
N ILE A 358 9.18 -0.76 20.00
CA ILE A 358 7.97 -1.53 19.69
C ILE A 358 7.98 -1.91 18.22
N ALA A 359 7.56 -3.13 17.90
CA ALA A 359 7.38 -3.59 16.52
C ALA A 359 5.97 -4.12 16.28
N GLY A 360 5.42 -3.87 15.10
CA GLY A 360 4.07 -4.25 14.68
C GLY A 360 4.09 -5.21 13.50
N SER A 361 3.43 -6.36 13.66
CA SER A 361 3.35 -7.39 12.63
C SER A 361 1.99 -7.43 11.92
N TYR A 362 2.04 -7.81 10.65
CA TYR A 362 0.89 -8.26 9.89
C TYR A 362 0.55 -9.69 10.26
N TRP A 363 1.55 -10.57 10.32
CA TRP A 363 1.40 -11.94 10.79
C TRP A 363 2.48 -12.37 11.78
N PRO A 364 2.10 -12.95 12.94
CA PRO A 364 0.74 -12.94 13.48
C PRO A 364 0.21 -11.51 13.67
N PRO A 365 -1.11 -11.29 13.78
CA PRO A 365 -1.67 -9.99 14.12
C PRO A 365 -1.35 -9.66 15.58
N GLN A 366 -0.23 -8.97 15.79
CA GLN A 366 0.30 -8.62 17.11
C GLN A 366 1.24 -7.41 17.06
N TYR A 367 1.54 -6.86 18.23
CA TYR A 367 2.70 -5.99 18.44
C TYR A 367 3.54 -6.49 19.61
N VAL A 368 4.81 -6.11 19.62
CA VAL A 368 5.81 -6.54 20.62
C VAL A 368 6.54 -5.32 21.16
N ILE A 369 6.48 -5.11 22.48
CA ILE A 369 7.33 -4.17 23.20
C ILE A 369 8.61 -4.90 23.59
N MET A 370 9.75 -4.26 23.29
CA MET A 370 11.09 -4.78 23.54
C MET A 370 11.88 -3.76 24.38
N ASP A 371 12.85 -4.27 25.13
CA ASP A 371 13.85 -3.45 25.78
C ASP A 371 14.65 -2.66 24.74
N GLY A 372 14.81 -1.35 24.96
CA GLY A 372 15.43 -0.45 24.00
C GLY A 372 16.96 -0.57 23.92
N ASP A 373 17.60 -1.19 24.92
CA ASP A 373 19.04 -1.41 24.93
C ASP A 373 19.43 -2.77 24.36
N THR A 374 18.56 -3.79 24.44
CA THR A 374 18.94 -5.17 24.13
C THR A 374 18.04 -5.88 23.13
N LEU A 375 16.88 -5.31 22.80
CA LEU A 375 15.79 -5.98 22.06
C LEU A 375 15.15 -7.18 22.78
N GLU A 376 15.39 -7.36 24.08
CA GLU A 376 14.71 -8.40 24.85
C GLU A 376 13.19 -8.26 24.72
N PRO A 377 12.45 -9.31 24.28
CA PRO A 377 11.01 -9.22 24.09
C PRO A 377 10.29 -9.20 25.45
N MET A 378 9.64 -8.08 25.78
CA MET A 378 9.02 -7.87 27.10
C MET A 378 7.53 -8.17 27.11
N LYS A 379 6.80 -7.71 26.08
CA LYS A 379 5.34 -7.87 26.02
C LYS A 379 4.86 -8.11 24.60
N ILE A 380 4.12 -9.20 24.43
CA ILE A 380 3.46 -9.54 23.16
C ILE A 380 1.95 -9.36 23.36
N VAL A 381 1.31 -8.62 22.47
CA VAL A 381 -0.13 -8.38 22.53
C VAL A 381 -0.76 -8.65 21.17
N SER A 382 -1.75 -9.52 21.11
CA SER A 382 -2.50 -9.79 19.89
C SER A 382 -3.42 -8.62 19.54
N THR A 383 -3.58 -8.36 18.25
CA THR A 383 -4.51 -7.36 17.70
C THR A 383 -5.79 -7.95 17.14
N ARG A 384 -5.97 -9.29 17.21
CA ARG A 384 -7.24 -9.96 16.90
C ARG A 384 -8.37 -9.36 17.73
N GLY A 385 -9.52 -9.09 17.11
CA GLY A 385 -10.60 -8.40 17.81
C GLY A 385 -11.75 -7.99 16.92
N MET A 386 -12.58 -7.07 17.42
CA MET A 386 -13.83 -6.67 16.76
C MET A 386 -13.63 -5.44 15.88
N THR A 387 -14.25 -5.42 14.71
CA THR A 387 -14.31 -4.24 13.84
C THR A 387 -14.99 -3.05 14.54
N VAL A 388 -14.60 -1.83 14.18
CA VAL A 388 -15.14 -0.60 14.78
C VAL A 388 -16.59 -0.33 14.40
N ASP A 389 -17.01 -0.77 13.22
CA ASP A 389 -18.32 -0.53 12.60
C ASP A 389 -19.31 -1.66 12.93
N THR A 390 -19.09 -2.86 12.39
CA THR A 390 -20.03 -3.99 12.49
C THR A 390 -19.90 -4.74 13.81
N GLN A 391 -18.83 -4.50 14.57
CA GLN A 391 -18.46 -5.28 15.75
C GLN A 391 -18.44 -6.79 15.47
N GLU A 392 -17.92 -7.16 14.30
CA GLU A 392 -17.67 -8.54 13.91
C GLU A 392 -16.23 -8.91 14.23
N TYR A 393 -16.03 -10.17 14.60
CA TYR A 393 -14.69 -10.67 14.90
C TYR A 393 -13.86 -10.74 13.62
N HIS A 394 -12.69 -10.10 13.64
CA HIS A 394 -11.73 -10.13 12.55
C HIS A 394 -10.46 -10.89 13.00
N PRO A 395 -10.08 -12.00 12.32
CA PRO A 395 -8.99 -12.88 12.75
C PRO A 395 -7.60 -12.39 12.32
N GLU A 396 -7.53 -11.40 11.43
CA GLU A 396 -6.27 -10.88 10.88
C GLU A 396 -6.15 -9.33 10.92
N PRO A 397 -6.29 -8.64 12.07
CA PRO A 397 -6.17 -7.18 12.12
C PRO A 397 -4.69 -6.75 12.17
N ARG A 398 -4.13 -6.40 11.01
CA ARG A 398 -2.71 -6.09 10.83
C ARG A 398 -2.33 -4.78 11.53
N VAL A 399 -1.15 -4.75 12.15
CA VAL A 399 -0.58 -3.49 12.66
C VAL A 399 0.03 -2.70 11.51
N ALA A 400 -0.49 -1.50 11.25
CA ALA A 400 0.00 -0.63 10.19
C ALA A 400 1.14 0.27 10.71
N ALA A 401 0.88 1.56 10.95
CA ALA A 401 1.85 2.47 11.53
C ALA A 401 1.86 2.40 13.07
N ILE A 402 3.05 2.67 13.62
CA ILE A 402 3.26 2.95 15.04
C ILE A 402 3.99 4.29 15.14
N VAL A 403 3.53 5.17 16.03
CA VAL A 403 4.22 6.40 16.43
C VAL A 403 4.36 6.46 17.95
N ALA A 404 5.27 7.28 18.46
CA ALA A 404 5.43 7.49 19.89
C ALA A 404 4.87 8.84 20.32
N SER A 405 4.10 8.84 21.40
CA SER A 405 3.49 10.04 21.97
C SER A 405 4.54 10.95 22.60
N HIS A 406 4.35 12.26 22.41
CA HIS A 406 5.11 13.31 23.09
C HIS A 406 4.37 13.85 24.32
N GLU A 407 3.09 13.48 24.50
CA GLU A 407 2.21 13.97 25.57
C GLU A 407 2.12 13.01 26.76
N HIS A 408 2.34 11.71 26.51
CA HIS A 408 2.34 10.64 27.51
C HIS A 408 3.38 9.58 27.16
N PRO A 409 3.84 8.77 28.13
CA PRO A 409 4.66 7.57 27.88
C PRO A 409 3.87 6.45 27.20
N GLU A 410 3.47 6.70 25.94
CA GLU A 410 2.58 5.84 25.15
C GLU A 410 3.09 5.64 23.72
N PHE A 411 2.96 4.41 23.22
CA PHE A 411 2.96 4.14 21.79
C PHE A 411 1.54 4.26 21.23
N ILE A 412 1.40 4.78 20.01
CA ILE A 412 0.13 4.86 19.28
C ILE A 412 0.20 3.88 18.11
N VAL A 413 -0.65 2.86 18.15
CA VAL A 413 -0.64 1.71 17.22
C VAL A 413 -1.91 1.71 16.38
N ASN A 414 -1.76 1.79 15.05
CA ASN A 414 -2.86 1.63 14.12
C ASN A 414 -3.14 0.15 13.84
N VAL A 415 -4.38 -0.29 14.06
CA VAL A 415 -4.86 -1.64 13.72
C VAL A 415 -5.81 -1.55 12.53
N LYS A 416 -5.32 -2.01 11.37
CA LYS A 416 -5.86 -1.71 10.04
C LYS A 416 -7.30 -2.17 9.85
N GLU A 417 -7.56 -3.47 9.82
CA GLU A 417 -8.86 -4.01 9.39
C GLU A 417 -9.98 -3.73 10.39
N THR A 418 -9.66 -3.67 11.68
CA THR A 418 -10.63 -3.37 12.74
C THR A 418 -10.87 -1.87 12.93
N GLY A 419 -10.01 -1.00 12.38
CA GLY A 419 -10.16 0.44 12.49
C GLY A 419 -10.01 0.96 13.92
N LYS A 420 -9.08 0.37 14.67
CA LYS A 420 -8.78 0.75 16.06
C LYS A 420 -7.42 1.42 16.16
N ILE A 421 -7.32 2.43 16.99
CA ILE A 421 -6.06 3.08 17.37
C ILE A 421 -5.82 2.77 18.85
N LEU A 422 -4.69 2.18 19.18
CA LEU A 422 -4.35 1.78 20.54
C LEU A 422 -3.31 2.75 21.10
N LEU A 423 -3.59 3.37 22.23
CA LEU A 423 -2.62 4.13 23.02
C LEU A 423 -2.11 3.21 24.12
N VAL A 424 -0.92 2.67 23.91
CA VAL A 424 -0.30 1.62 24.72
C VAL A 424 0.67 2.28 25.69
N ASN A 425 0.28 2.42 26.96
CA ASN A 425 1.10 3.04 27.99
C ASN A 425 2.20 2.07 28.46
N TYR A 426 3.43 2.54 28.43
CA TYR A 426 4.62 1.77 28.77
C TYR A 426 5.28 2.18 30.09
N GLU A 427 4.58 2.90 30.98
CA GLU A 427 5.07 3.17 32.35
C GLU A 427 5.18 1.87 33.16
N ASP A 428 4.27 0.94 32.91
CA ASP A 428 4.24 -0.39 33.50
C ASP A 428 3.88 -1.42 32.42
N VAL A 429 4.90 -2.01 31.81
CA VAL A 429 4.77 -3.00 30.73
C VAL A 429 4.20 -4.34 31.25
N GLU A 430 4.31 -4.60 32.55
CA GLU A 430 3.73 -5.80 33.18
C GLU A 430 2.22 -5.63 33.39
N ASN A 431 1.80 -4.50 33.95
CA ASN A 431 0.39 -4.14 34.17
C ASN A 431 -0.13 -3.19 33.08
N LEU A 432 0.02 -3.61 31.82
CA LEU A 432 -0.17 -2.80 30.63
C LEU A 432 -1.55 -2.12 30.58
N ASN A 433 -1.56 -0.78 30.54
CA ASN A 433 -2.76 0.00 30.27
C ASN A 433 -2.84 0.34 28.78
N VAL A 434 -3.99 0.05 28.16
CA VAL A 434 -4.24 0.34 26.75
C VAL A 434 -5.57 1.06 26.61
N THR A 435 -5.53 2.26 26.03
CA THR A 435 -6.74 2.96 25.59
C THR A 435 -7.04 2.60 24.14
N THR A 436 -8.21 2.00 23.88
CA THR A 436 -8.64 1.62 22.54
C THR A 436 -9.62 2.65 21.99
N ILE A 437 -9.21 3.35 20.92
CA ILE A 437 -10.02 4.36 20.25
C ILE A 437 -10.57 3.77 18.95
N GLY A 438 -11.90 3.86 18.75
CA GLY A 438 -12.51 3.57 17.46
C GLY A 438 -12.30 4.72 16.48
N ALA A 439 -11.83 4.42 15.28
CA ALA A 439 -11.64 5.39 14.21
C ALA A 439 -12.42 4.98 12.95
N ALA A 440 -11.75 4.53 11.90
CA ALA A 440 -12.36 4.01 10.68
C ALA A 440 -11.55 2.79 10.19
N ARG A 441 -12.18 1.86 9.48
CA ARG A 441 -11.48 0.69 8.94
C ARG A 441 -10.42 1.10 7.92
N PHE A 442 -9.42 0.24 7.78
CA PHE A 442 -8.28 0.39 6.87
C PHE A 442 -7.34 1.54 7.24
N LEU A 443 -7.13 1.73 8.54
CA LEU A 443 -6.04 2.58 9.03
C LEU A 443 -4.71 2.14 8.41
N HIS A 444 -3.87 3.13 8.15
CA HIS A 444 -2.59 2.91 7.51
C HIS A 444 -1.51 3.76 8.20
N ASP A 445 -0.99 4.74 7.49
CA ASP A 445 0.06 5.68 7.86
C ASP A 445 -0.51 7.00 8.35
N GLY A 446 0.36 7.84 8.89
CA GLY A 446 0.01 9.08 9.56
C GLY A 446 1.19 9.69 10.28
N GLY A 447 1.00 10.93 10.73
CA GLY A 447 1.98 11.65 11.51
C GLY A 447 1.32 12.65 12.45
N TRP A 448 2.16 13.24 13.28
CA TRP A 448 1.81 14.35 14.14
C TRP A 448 1.58 15.64 13.35
N ASP A 449 0.70 16.47 13.90
CA ASP A 449 0.72 17.90 13.61
C ASP A 449 2.01 18.55 14.14
N ALA A 450 2.27 19.79 13.72
CA ALA A 450 3.46 20.56 14.12
C ALA A 450 3.65 20.69 15.64
N SER A 451 2.56 20.65 16.44
CA SER A 451 2.65 20.71 17.91
C SER A 451 2.99 19.38 18.58
N LYS A 452 3.01 18.28 17.82
CA LYS A 452 3.23 16.90 18.31
C LYS A 452 2.18 16.42 19.31
N ARG A 453 0.97 16.97 19.24
CA ARG A 453 -0.15 16.60 20.11
C ARG A 453 -1.18 15.76 19.38
N TYR A 454 -1.50 16.10 18.14
CA TYR A 454 -2.56 15.48 17.38
C TYR A 454 -1.97 14.53 16.34
N PHE A 455 -2.35 13.27 16.40
CA PHE A 455 -1.97 12.27 15.41
C PHE A 455 -3.02 12.22 14.31
N LEU A 456 -2.63 12.57 13.09
CA LEU A 456 -3.46 12.50 11.89
C LEU A 456 -3.08 11.26 11.10
N THR A 457 -4.04 10.38 10.82
CA THR A 457 -3.79 9.12 10.12
C THR A 457 -4.84 8.79 9.08
N ALA A 458 -4.39 8.24 7.95
CA ALA A 458 -5.22 7.83 6.84
C ALA A 458 -5.93 6.50 7.11
N ALA A 459 -7.25 6.52 7.00
CA ALA A 459 -8.07 5.33 6.76
C ALA A 459 -8.30 5.22 5.25
N ASN A 460 -7.29 4.73 4.54
CA ASN A 460 -7.13 5.00 3.11
C ASN A 460 -8.27 4.47 2.23
N GLN A 461 -8.77 3.25 2.48
CA GLN A 461 -9.91 2.68 1.76
C GLN A 461 -11.27 3.24 2.24
N SER A 462 -11.28 3.99 3.33
CA SER A 462 -12.47 4.68 3.83
C SER A 462 -12.54 6.14 3.38
N ASN A 463 -11.52 6.65 2.66
CA ASN A 463 -11.38 8.06 2.27
C ASN A 463 -11.54 9.05 3.46
N LYS A 464 -10.98 8.68 4.61
CA LYS A 464 -11.06 9.47 5.86
C LYS A 464 -9.68 9.71 6.45
N LEU A 465 -9.54 10.81 7.17
CA LEU A 465 -8.45 11.01 8.12
C LEU A 465 -9.00 10.91 9.54
N ALA A 466 -8.38 10.11 10.39
CA ALA A 466 -8.65 10.12 11.82
C ALA A 466 -7.69 11.06 12.51
N VAL A 467 -8.22 11.94 13.37
CA VAL A 467 -7.42 12.86 14.19
C VAL A 467 -7.57 12.47 15.66
N ILE A 468 -6.47 12.11 16.29
CA ILE A 468 -6.41 11.69 17.70
C ILE A 468 -5.71 12.77 18.52
N ASP A 469 -6.36 13.28 19.56
CA ASP A 469 -5.70 14.09 20.59
C ASP A 469 -5.00 13.15 21.55
N SER A 470 -3.67 13.04 21.45
CA SER A 470 -2.89 12.14 22.30
C SER A 470 -2.90 12.58 23.76
N ARG A 471 -3.01 13.89 24.04
CA ARG A 471 -3.08 14.41 25.41
C ARG A 471 -4.36 13.97 26.11
N GLU A 472 -5.49 14.11 25.44
CA GLU A 472 -6.81 13.78 25.98
C GLU A 472 -7.25 12.34 25.67
N ARG A 473 -6.40 11.56 24.98
CA ARG A 473 -6.59 10.15 24.62
C ARG A 473 -7.93 9.87 23.92
N ARG A 474 -8.31 10.72 22.96
CA ARG A 474 -9.61 10.61 22.28
C ARG A 474 -9.53 10.99 20.81
N LEU A 475 -10.46 10.42 20.03
CA LEU A 475 -10.75 10.89 18.68
C LEU A 475 -11.36 12.30 18.75
N VAL A 476 -10.83 13.22 17.95
CA VAL A 476 -11.35 14.60 17.86
C VAL A 476 -12.06 14.87 16.53
N ALA A 477 -11.65 14.22 15.45
CA ALA A 477 -12.29 14.40 14.15
C ALA A 477 -12.07 13.19 13.22
N LEU A 478 -12.98 13.05 12.25
CA LEU A 478 -12.93 12.09 11.13
C LEU A 478 -13.31 12.78 9.81
N PRO A 479 -12.59 13.81 9.35
CA PRO A 479 -12.92 14.46 8.08
C PRO A 479 -12.78 13.49 6.90
N ASP A 480 -13.68 13.66 5.92
CA ASP A 480 -13.54 13.05 4.61
C ASP A 480 -12.41 13.74 3.83
N VAL A 481 -11.69 12.95 3.04
CA VAL A 481 -10.63 13.44 2.14
C VAL A 481 -10.78 12.81 0.76
N THR A 482 -9.97 13.28 -0.18
CA THR A 482 -9.95 12.76 -1.55
C THR A 482 -9.56 11.27 -1.59
N LYS A 483 -9.89 10.59 -2.70
CA LYS A 483 -9.81 9.13 -2.83
C LYS A 483 -8.40 8.59 -2.54
N VAL A 484 -8.28 7.67 -1.58
CA VAL A 484 -7.06 6.96 -1.13
C VAL A 484 -5.92 7.93 -0.73
N PRO A 485 -6.04 8.63 0.42
CA PRO A 485 -4.94 9.42 0.96
C PRO A 485 -3.73 8.52 1.32
N HIS A 486 -2.52 8.97 1.00
CA HIS A 486 -1.27 8.30 1.36
C HIS A 486 -0.22 9.33 1.81
N PRO A 487 -0.20 9.72 3.09
CA PRO A 487 0.67 10.78 3.58
C PRO A 487 2.14 10.39 3.81
N GLY A 488 2.43 9.11 4.03
CA GLY A 488 3.57 8.75 4.87
C GLY A 488 3.36 9.31 6.28
N ARG A 489 4.22 10.24 6.71
CA ARG A 489 4.02 11.05 7.93
C ARG A 489 3.23 12.36 7.65
N GLY A 490 3.04 12.70 6.38
CA GLY A 490 2.56 14.00 5.93
C GLY A 490 3.65 15.06 5.95
N ALA A 491 3.25 16.31 5.73
CA ALA A 491 4.10 17.48 5.84
C ALA A 491 3.39 18.59 6.63
N ASN A 492 4.10 19.25 7.54
CA ASN A 492 3.57 20.37 8.30
C ASN A 492 4.10 21.70 7.75
N ILE A 493 3.19 22.66 7.51
CA ILE A 493 3.54 24.04 7.13
C ILE A 493 2.71 25.04 7.92
N VAL A 494 3.08 26.32 7.85
CA VAL A 494 2.27 27.42 8.39
C VAL A 494 1.85 28.31 7.24
N ASP A 495 0.54 28.38 7.00
CA ASP A 495 -0.05 29.34 6.06
C ASP A 495 -0.39 30.65 6.80
N PRO A 496 -0.04 31.84 6.26
CA PRO A 496 -0.28 33.11 6.93
C PRO A 496 -1.76 33.42 7.22
N GLU A 497 -2.67 32.92 6.40
CA GLU A 497 -4.11 33.16 6.51
C GLU A 497 -4.84 31.99 7.18
N LEU A 498 -4.45 30.76 6.86
CA LEU A 498 -5.13 29.55 7.31
C LEU A 498 -4.57 28.95 8.61
N GLY A 499 -3.37 29.35 9.01
CA GLY A 499 -2.68 28.88 10.21
C GLY A 499 -1.85 27.61 9.98
N PRO A 500 -1.52 26.86 11.04
CA PRO A 500 -0.82 25.58 10.92
C PRO A 500 -1.63 24.54 10.14
N LEU A 501 -0.98 23.91 9.16
CA LEU A 501 -1.58 22.91 8.26
C LEU A 501 -0.77 21.62 8.28
N TRP A 502 -1.47 20.49 8.18
CA TRP A 502 -0.89 19.18 7.88
C TRP A 502 -1.37 18.72 6.50
N ILE A 503 -0.47 18.12 5.72
CA ILE A 503 -0.67 17.88 4.29
C ILE A 503 -0.53 16.39 3.97
N THR A 504 -1.38 15.89 3.08
CA THR A 504 -1.29 14.55 2.47
C THR A 504 -1.46 14.64 0.96
N SER A 505 -0.73 13.81 0.20
CA SER A 505 -1.09 13.48 -1.17
C SER A 505 -2.06 12.29 -1.22
N ALA A 506 -2.52 11.96 -2.43
CA ALA A 506 -3.36 10.80 -2.70
C ALA A 506 -2.66 9.82 -3.64
N LEU A 507 -2.91 8.52 -3.42
CA LEU A 507 -2.41 7.47 -4.30
C LEU A 507 -3.27 7.38 -5.58
N GLY A 508 -4.59 7.50 -5.44
CA GLY A 508 -5.54 7.26 -6.52
C GLY A 508 -5.90 8.47 -7.40
N ASN A 509 -5.27 9.63 -7.21
CA ASN A 509 -5.46 10.85 -8.00
C ASN A 509 -4.36 11.88 -7.69
N GLU A 510 -4.39 13.01 -8.39
CA GLU A 510 -3.43 14.12 -8.30
C GLU A 510 -3.61 15.04 -7.09
N ASN A 511 -4.62 14.84 -6.23
CA ASN A 511 -4.94 15.81 -5.19
C ASN A 511 -3.93 15.79 -4.03
N ILE A 512 -3.62 17.00 -3.56
CA ILE A 512 -2.85 17.28 -2.35
C ILE A 512 -3.76 18.04 -1.40
N THR A 513 -4.12 17.42 -0.28
CA THR A 513 -5.10 17.94 0.68
C THR A 513 -4.40 18.56 1.89
N PHE A 514 -4.77 19.80 2.22
CA PHE A 514 -4.27 20.56 3.36
C PHE A 514 -5.35 20.61 4.44
N ILE A 515 -5.02 20.16 5.65
CA ILE A 515 -5.92 20.11 6.80
C ILE A 515 -5.45 21.10 7.87
N GLY A 516 -6.36 21.95 8.37
CA GLY A 516 -6.05 22.83 9.50
C GLY A 516 -5.86 22.06 10.81
N THR A 517 -4.83 22.38 11.59
CA THR A 517 -4.46 21.61 12.80
C THR A 517 -4.45 22.41 14.10
N ASP A 518 -4.82 23.69 14.08
CA ASP A 518 -4.85 24.55 15.27
C ASP A 518 -6.28 24.87 15.76
N PRO A 519 -6.85 24.06 16.67
CA PRO A 519 -8.19 24.31 17.23
C PRO A 519 -8.25 25.49 18.20
N VAL A 520 -7.13 26.10 18.59
CA VAL A 520 -7.10 27.21 19.56
C VAL A 520 -7.14 28.55 18.84
N ASN A 521 -6.22 28.78 17.91
CA ASN A 521 -6.13 30.08 17.22
C ASN A 521 -6.87 30.10 15.88
N PHE A 522 -7.08 28.94 15.25
CA PHE A 522 -7.80 28.79 13.97
C PHE A 522 -8.97 27.79 14.08
N PRO A 523 -9.89 27.95 15.06
CA PRO A 523 -10.94 26.98 15.35
C PRO A 523 -11.88 26.70 14.16
N ASP A 524 -12.10 27.69 13.30
CA ASP A 524 -12.96 27.54 12.12
C ASP A 524 -12.34 26.63 11.05
N ASN A 525 -11.01 26.52 11.02
CA ASN A 525 -10.23 25.73 10.06
C ASN A 525 -9.85 24.34 10.60
N ALA A 526 -9.78 24.20 11.93
CA ALA A 526 -9.31 22.99 12.57
C ALA A 526 -10.08 21.74 12.12
N TRP A 527 -9.32 20.72 11.74
CA TRP A 527 -9.77 19.40 11.32
C TRP A 527 -10.60 19.38 10.03
N LYS A 528 -10.49 20.42 9.20
CA LYS A 528 -11.16 20.49 7.91
C LYS A 528 -10.13 20.56 6.77
N PRO A 529 -10.42 19.95 5.62
CA PRO A 529 -9.74 20.29 4.38
C PRO A 529 -9.97 21.78 4.08
N VAL A 530 -8.91 22.58 4.12
CA VAL A 530 -8.98 24.04 3.89
C VAL A 530 -8.44 24.44 2.52
N ARG A 531 -7.65 23.56 1.89
CA ARG A 531 -7.12 23.74 0.54
C ARG A 531 -6.89 22.38 -0.10
N ILE A 532 -7.14 22.29 -1.40
CA ILE A 532 -6.78 21.13 -2.24
C ILE A 532 -6.06 21.68 -3.46
N LEU A 533 -4.86 21.18 -3.72
CA LEU A 533 -4.07 21.49 -4.92
C LEU A 533 -3.95 20.24 -5.81
N ALA A 534 -3.71 20.44 -7.09
CA ALA A 534 -3.35 19.36 -8.01
C ALA A 534 -1.83 19.25 -8.14
N GLY A 535 -1.29 18.06 -7.91
CA GLY A 535 0.09 17.67 -8.23
C GLY A 535 0.23 17.16 -9.67
N GLN A 536 1.29 16.42 -9.95
CA GLN A 536 1.58 15.92 -11.31
C GLN A 536 0.59 14.86 -11.80
N GLY A 537 0.03 14.07 -10.90
CA GLY A 537 -0.79 12.90 -11.21
C GLY A 537 -0.99 12.01 -9.98
N GLY A 538 -1.72 10.89 -10.16
CA GLY A 538 -1.80 9.83 -9.16
C GLY A 538 -0.47 9.10 -8.96
N GLY A 539 -0.42 8.19 -8.00
CA GLY A 539 0.77 7.40 -7.70
C GLY A 539 1.75 8.07 -6.72
N SER A 540 1.34 9.14 -6.03
CA SER A 540 2.14 9.77 -4.97
C SER A 540 2.20 8.89 -3.73
N LEU A 541 3.38 8.82 -3.09
CA LEU A 541 3.57 8.10 -1.84
C LEU A 541 3.97 9.04 -0.70
N PHE A 542 4.67 10.14 -0.99
CA PHE A 542 5.19 11.04 0.03
C PHE A 542 5.05 12.50 -0.36
N VAL A 543 4.61 13.28 0.63
CA VAL A 543 4.79 14.73 0.68
C VAL A 543 5.85 15.06 1.74
N LYS A 544 6.59 16.16 1.56
CA LYS A 544 7.59 16.59 2.53
C LYS A 544 7.78 18.10 2.55
N SER A 545 7.97 18.67 3.73
CA SER A 545 8.50 20.01 3.92
C SER A 545 9.49 20.00 5.10
N HIS A 546 9.97 21.18 5.50
CA HIS A 546 10.82 21.34 6.67
C HIS A 546 10.62 22.75 7.24
N PRO A 547 10.69 22.97 8.58
CA PRO A 547 10.50 24.30 9.18
C PRO A 547 11.43 25.41 8.67
N ASN A 548 12.58 25.05 8.09
CA ASN A 548 13.56 25.98 7.50
C ASN A 548 13.41 26.11 5.98
N SER A 549 12.47 25.40 5.37
CA SER A 549 12.21 25.42 3.94
C SER A 549 10.94 26.19 3.62
N THR A 550 10.89 26.72 2.40
CA THR A 550 9.68 27.27 1.80
C THR A 550 9.11 26.34 0.73
N ASN A 551 9.61 25.10 0.62
CA ASN A 551 9.19 24.15 -0.39
C ASN A 551 8.25 23.08 0.18
N LEU A 552 7.28 22.68 -0.62
CA LEU A 552 6.51 21.46 -0.43
C LEU A 552 6.80 20.52 -1.61
N TRP A 553 7.43 19.39 -1.31
CA TRP A 553 7.84 18.37 -2.27
C TRP A 553 6.79 17.27 -2.36
N VAL A 554 6.44 16.85 -3.57
CA VAL A 554 5.45 15.79 -3.82
C VAL A 554 6.00 14.84 -4.88
N ASP A 555 6.25 13.59 -4.48
CA ASP A 555 6.68 12.54 -5.40
C ASP A 555 5.50 11.85 -6.09
N THR A 556 5.79 11.11 -7.16
CA THR A 556 4.80 10.33 -7.94
C THR A 556 5.35 8.97 -8.39
N PRO A 557 6.03 8.20 -7.51
CA PRO A 557 6.81 7.03 -7.91
C PRO A 557 5.97 5.95 -8.57
N LEU A 558 4.67 5.83 -8.25
CA LEU A 558 3.82 4.76 -8.78
C LEU A 558 3.05 5.17 -10.03
N ASN A 559 3.20 6.40 -10.51
CA ASN A 559 2.56 6.83 -11.74
C ASN A 559 3.01 5.94 -12.93
N PRO A 560 2.11 5.60 -13.86
CA PRO A 560 2.44 4.79 -15.04
C PRO A 560 3.21 5.60 -16.10
N ASP A 561 3.05 6.93 -16.15
CA ASP A 561 3.85 7.78 -17.02
C ASP A 561 5.26 7.95 -16.44
N THR A 562 6.24 7.44 -17.19
CA THR A 562 7.65 7.51 -16.80
C THR A 562 8.17 8.93 -16.59
N ALA A 563 7.67 9.94 -17.32
CA ALA A 563 8.10 11.32 -17.11
C ALA A 563 7.64 11.85 -15.73
N ILE A 564 6.46 11.41 -15.28
CA ILE A 564 5.90 11.76 -13.97
C ILE A 564 6.55 10.93 -12.86
N SER A 565 6.75 9.63 -13.06
CA SER A 565 7.37 8.77 -12.04
C SER A 565 8.86 9.06 -11.82
N GLN A 566 9.50 9.76 -12.76
CA GLN A 566 10.93 10.12 -12.75
C GLN A 566 11.21 11.56 -12.31
N SER A 567 10.17 12.30 -11.92
CA SER A 567 10.25 13.71 -11.52
C SER A 567 9.54 13.96 -10.19
N VAL A 568 9.66 15.17 -9.67
CA VAL A 568 9.03 15.63 -8.43
C VAL A 568 8.41 17.01 -8.65
N ALA A 569 7.19 17.20 -8.13
CA ALA A 569 6.57 18.52 -8.06
C ALA A 569 7.02 19.27 -6.80
N VAL A 570 7.25 20.57 -6.94
CA VAL A 570 7.71 21.45 -5.87
C VAL A 570 6.86 22.72 -5.85
N PHE A 571 6.13 22.93 -4.77
CA PHE A 571 5.35 24.15 -4.55
C PHE A 571 6.15 25.13 -3.68
N ASP A 572 6.03 26.43 -3.96
CA ASP A 572 6.43 27.47 -3.01
C ASP A 572 5.30 27.66 -1.97
N THR A 573 5.58 27.32 -0.72
CA THR A 573 4.64 27.46 0.40
C THR A 573 4.28 28.92 0.69
N ASN A 574 5.07 29.89 0.24
CA ASN A 574 4.72 31.31 0.33
C ASN A 574 3.77 31.77 -0.79
N ASN A 575 3.60 30.96 -1.85
CA ASN A 575 2.79 31.31 -3.00
C ASN A 575 2.24 30.04 -3.69
N LEU A 576 1.40 29.30 -2.96
CA LEU A 576 0.79 28.05 -3.44
C LEU A 576 -0.04 28.24 -4.72
N ASP A 577 -0.55 29.44 -4.97
CA ASP A 577 -1.36 29.78 -6.15
C ASP A 577 -0.52 29.89 -7.43
N ALA A 578 0.81 29.98 -7.34
CA ALA A 578 1.70 29.94 -8.50
C ALA A 578 1.75 28.55 -9.17
N GLY A 579 1.26 27.51 -8.50
CA GLY A 579 1.40 26.13 -8.94
C GLY A 579 2.76 25.52 -8.54
N TYR A 580 3.10 24.40 -9.16
CA TYR A 580 4.34 23.68 -8.90
C TYR A 580 5.35 23.83 -10.04
N GLU A 581 6.63 23.72 -9.68
CA GLU A 581 7.73 23.44 -10.60
C GLU A 581 7.99 21.94 -10.65
N VAL A 582 8.44 21.43 -11.80
CA VAL A 582 8.81 20.02 -11.98
C VAL A 582 10.33 19.90 -12.03
N LEU A 583 10.91 19.10 -11.14
CA LEU A 583 12.34 18.83 -11.14
C LEU A 583 12.63 17.44 -11.74
N PRO A 584 13.54 17.33 -12.72
CA PRO A 584 13.84 16.07 -13.41
C PRO A 584 14.86 15.24 -12.61
N ILE A 585 14.47 14.78 -11.42
CA ILE A 585 15.37 14.12 -10.47
C ILE A 585 16.05 12.87 -11.07
N ALA A 586 15.34 12.02 -11.81
CA ALA A 586 15.96 10.84 -12.40
C ALA A 586 16.91 11.20 -13.58
N GLU A 587 16.65 12.30 -14.29
CA GLU A 587 17.56 12.81 -15.32
C GLU A 587 18.87 13.27 -14.69
N TRP A 588 18.79 14.00 -13.58
CA TRP A 588 19.97 14.43 -12.81
C TRP A 588 20.82 13.29 -12.28
N ALA A 589 20.22 12.11 -12.04
CA ALA A 589 20.95 10.94 -11.58
C ALA A 589 21.83 10.29 -12.67
N ASP A 590 21.51 10.50 -13.95
CA ASP A 590 22.26 9.99 -15.11
C ASP A 590 22.53 8.47 -15.04
N LEU A 591 21.46 7.67 -15.01
CA LEU A 591 21.48 6.21 -14.81
C LEU A 591 21.23 5.39 -16.08
N GLY A 592 21.16 6.03 -17.25
CA GLY A 592 20.87 5.37 -18.53
C GLY A 592 19.43 4.84 -18.66
N GLU A 593 19.24 3.86 -19.55
CA GLU A 593 17.92 3.27 -19.85
C GLU A 593 17.42 2.34 -18.73
N GLY A 594 16.10 2.15 -18.66
CA GLY A 594 15.45 1.27 -17.68
C GLY A 594 14.45 2.00 -16.77
N PRO A 595 13.59 1.24 -16.07
CA PRO A 595 12.61 1.79 -15.14
C PRO A 595 13.32 2.51 -13.99
N LYS A 596 12.92 3.76 -13.76
CA LYS A 596 13.38 4.60 -12.64
C LYS A 596 12.16 5.19 -11.98
N ARG A 597 12.08 5.12 -10.66
CA ARG A 597 11.01 5.74 -9.86
C ARG A 597 11.64 6.61 -8.79
N VAL A 598 11.22 7.87 -8.72
CA VAL A 598 11.73 8.84 -7.74
C VAL A 598 10.84 8.83 -6.52
N VAL A 599 11.43 8.56 -5.35
CA VAL A 599 10.65 8.32 -4.13
C VAL A 599 11.27 8.92 -2.88
N HIS A 600 10.38 9.34 -1.98
CA HIS A 600 10.62 9.72 -0.59
C HIS A 600 11.61 10.89 -0.44
N PRO A 601 11.20 12.15 -0.68
CA PRO A 601 11.98 13.31 -0.26
C PRO A 601 12.29 13.24 1.24
N GLU A 602 13.55 13.39 1.64
CA GLU A 602 13.96 13.46 3.04
C GLU A 602 15.00 14.57 3.24
N TYR A 603 14.77 15.45 4.21
CA TYR A 603 15.68 16.54 4.51
C TYR A 603 16.88 16.09 5.34
N ASN A 604 17.99 16.81 5.18
CA ASN A 604 19.08 16.78 6.15
C ASN A 604 18.69 17.51 7.45
N LYS A 605 19.56 17.47 8.46
CA LYS A 605 19.33 18.12 9.76
C LYS A 605 19.09 19.64 9.63
N ALA A 606 19.82 20.31 8.75
CA ALA A 606 19.74 21.76 8.60
C ALA A 606 18.46 22.21 7.88
N GLY A 607 17.83 21.32 7.11
CA GLY A 607 16.69 21.64 6.27
C GLY A 607 17.05 22.42 5.01
N ASP A 608 18.32 22.41 4.60
CA ASP A 608 18.83 23.13 3.42
C ASP A 608 19.15 22.19 2.24
N GLU A 609 19.07 20.88 2.45
CA GLU A 609 19.18 19.86 1.41
C GLU A 609 18.04 18.85 1.54
N VAL A 610 17.48 18.45 0.40
CA VAL A 610 16.49 17.37 0.30
C VAL A 610 17.02 16.26 -0.59
N TRP A 611 16.88 15.02 -0.11
CA TRP A 611 17.43 13.81 -0.72
C TRP A 611 16.30 12.97 -1.32
N PHE A 612 16.50 12.48 -2.52
CA PHE A 612 15.57 11.62 -3.25
C PHE A 612 16.23 10.30 -3.62
N SER A 613 15.51 9.19 -3.50
CA SER A 613 15.98 7.93 -4.08
C SER A 613 15.49 7.83 -5.51
N VAL A 614 16.39 7.50 -6.42
CA VAL A 614 16.07 7.08 -7.79
C VAL A 614 16.17 5.56 -7.81
N TRP A 615 15.01 4.92 -7.65
CA TRP A 615 14.86 3.49 -7.49
C TRP A 615 14.73 2.81 -8.85
N SER A 616 15.75 2.03 -9.22
CA SER A 616 15.78 1.17 -10.40
C SER A 616 15.61 -0.31 -10.03
N GLY A 617 15.52 -1.20 -11.02
CA GLY A 617 15.53 -2.65 -10.77
C GLY A 617 16.82 -3.13 -10.10
N GLN A 618 16.78 -4.29 -9.44
CA GLN A 618 17.91 -4.83 -8.66
C GLN A 618 19.22 -4.98 -9.45
N GLU A 619 19.16 -5.33 -10.74
CA GLU A 619 20.33 -5.48 -11.62
C GLU A 619 20.73 -4.17 -12.32
N GLN A 620 20.02 -3.07 -12.05
CA GLN A 620 20.23 -1.77 -12.69
C GLN A 620 20.83 -0.78 -11.70
N GLU A 621 21.62 0.17 -12.21
CA GLU A 621 22.19 1.22 -11.38
C GLU A 621 21.07 2.09 -10.79
N SER A 622 21.19 2.39 -9.51
CA SER A 622 20.31 3.31 -8.78
C SER A 622 21.14 4.45 -8.20
N ALA A 623 20.47 5.49 -7.71
CA ALA A 623 21.16 6.63 -7.09
C ALA A 623 20.34 7.27 -5.97
N ILE A 624 21.02 8.12 -5.21
CA ILE A 624 20.40 9.10 -4.31
C ILE A 624 20.79 10.48 -4.82
N VAL A 625 19.80 11.31 -5.13
CA VAL A 625 19.99 12.67 -5.63
C VAL A 625 19.77 13.66 -4.50
N VAL A 626 20.75 14.54 -4.29
CA VAL A 626 20.70 15.61 -3.29
C VAL A 626 20.45 16.93 -4.01
N VAL A 627 19.41 17.64 -3.57
CA VAL A 627 19.00 18.94 -4.13
C VAL A 627 19.22 20.02 -3.08
N ASP A 628 19.76 21.15 -3.50
CA ASP A 628 19.81 22.36 -2.67
C ASP A 628 18.38 22.92 -2.56
N ASP A 629 17.85 22.97 -1.33
CA ASP A 629 16.47 23.33 -1.08
C ASP A 629 16.17 24.77 -1.55
N LYS A 630 17.10 25.69 -1.30
CA LYS A 630 16.90 27.11 -1.57
C LYS A 630 16.89 27.43 -3.06
N THR A 631 17.79 26.80 -3.82
CA THR A 631 17.91 27.05 -5.27
C THR A 631 17.13 26.07 -6.13
N ARG A 632 16.62 24.97 -5.55
CA ARG A 632 15.97 23.85 -6.27
C ARG A 632 16.85 23.27 -7.38
N THR A 633 18.16 23.27 -7.18
CA THR A 633 19.12 22.74 -8.15
C THR A 633 19.85 21.51 -7.63
N LEU A 634 20.26 20.64 -8.53
CA LEU A 634 21.13 19.51 -8.22
C LEU A 634 22.37 19.97 -7.43
N LYS A 635 22.62 19.32 -6.29
CA LYS A 635 23.80 19.55 -5.44
C LYS A 635 24.78 18.39 -5.50
N HIS A 636 24.27 17.15 -5.45
CA HIS A 636 25.10 15.95 -5.47
C HIS A 636 24.33 14.72 -5.95
N VAL A 637 25.03 13.70 -6.43
CA VAL A 637 24.47 12.38 -6.75
C VAL A 637 25.35 11.31 -6.10
N ILE A 638 24.76 10.51 -5.22
CA ILE A 638 25.40 9.35 -4.61
C ILE A 638 25.04 8.12 -5.44
N LYS A 639 26.04 7.46 -6.01
CA LYS A 639 25.91 6.25 -6.82
C LYS A 639 27.11 5.34 -6.63
N GLY A 640 26.93 4.07 -6.97
CA GLY A 640 27.95 3.04 -6.83
C GLY A 640 27.31 1.65 -6.90
N PRO A 641 28.08 0.59 -7.22
CA PRO A 641 27.57 -0.77 -7.30
C PRO A 641 26.93 -1.27 -6.00
N GLU A 642 27.25 -0.64 -4.87
CA GLU A 642 26.70 -0.93 -3.56
C GLU A 642 25.35 -0.25 -3.25
N ILE A 643 24.95 0.76 -4.03
CA ILE A 643 23.67 1.48 -3.86
C ILE A 643 22.56 0.72 -4.61
N ILE A 644 22.22 -0.47 -4.11
CA ILE A 644 21.24 -1.36 -4.74
C ILE A 644 19.83 -1.01 -4.23
N THR A 645 18.92 -0.61 -5.14
CA THR A 645 17.49 -0.37 -4.83
C THR A 645 17.26 0.54 -3.60
N PRO A 646 17.86 1.75 -3.57
CA PRO A 646 17.65 2.69 -2.47
C PRO A 646 16.19 3.14 -2.43
N THR A 647 15.55 3.16 -1.26
CA THR A 647 14.13 3.55 -1.12
C THR A 647 13.90 4.48 0.08
N GLY A 648 13.60 3.92 1.26
CA GLY A 648 13.44 4.65 2.51
C GLY A 648 14.74 5.34 2.91
N LYS A 649 14.64 6.59 3.39
CA LYS A 649 15.77 7.43 3.80
C LYS A 649 15.36 8.16 5.07
N PHE A 650 16.12 8.01 6.14
CA PHE A 650 15.74 8.54 7.44
C PHE A 650 16.91 9.33 8.00
N ASN A 651 16.80 10.65 8.03
CA ASN A 651 17.79 11.49 8.69
C ASN A 651 17.66 11.31 10.21
N VAL A 652 18.79 11.19 10.91
CA VAL A 652 18.79 10.92 12.35
C VAL A 652 18.04 12.01 13.10
N TYR A 653 18.45 13.27 12.97
CA TYR A 653 17.85 14.39 13.71
C TYR A 653 16.35 14.54 13.43
N ASN A 654 15.96 14.51 12.16
CA ASN A 654 14.56 14.70 11.77
C ASN A 654 13.67 13.54 12.25
N THR A 655 14.19 12.31 12.28
CA THR A 655 13.42 11.14 12.73
C THR A 655 13.33 11.05 14.26
N VAL A 656 14.41 11.40 14.98
CA VAL A 656 14.39 11.54 16.44
C VAL A 656 13.34 12.56 16.86
N ASN A 657 13.35 13.72 16.21
CA ASN A 657 12.55 14.86 16.60
C ASN A 657 11.19 14.94 15.90
N ASP A 658 10.80 13.95 15.08
CA ASP A 658 9.55 13.96 14.32
C ASP A 658 9.32 15.28 13.54
N ILE A 659 10.32 15.68 12.74
CA ILE A 659 10.31 16.90 11.91
C ILE A 659 10.01 16.51 10.45
N TYR A 660 8.91 17.02 9.88
CA TYR A 660 8.47 16.75 8.49
C TYR A 660 7.40 17.72 7.99
#